data_AF-A0A954R3X1-F1
#
_entry.id   AF-A0A954R3X1-F1
#
_cell.length_a   1.000
_cell.length_b   1.000
_cell.length_c   1.000
_cell.angle_alpha   90.00
_cell.angle_beta   90.00
_cell.angle_gamma   90.00
#
_symmetry.space_group_name_H-M   'P 1'
#
loop_
_entity.id
_entity.type
_entity.pdbx_description
1 polymer ?
#
loop_
_entity_poly.entity_id
_entity_poly.type
_entity_poly.pdbx_seq_one_letter_code
_entity_poly.pdbx_strand_id
1 'polypeptide(L)'
;MSSPTKMIYYFGKTRTDGTGVSKQILGGKGANLADMTSIGLPVPPGFTITTQVCGDYYKSGQKMPAGLMDEVEKNVATLEAELGKKFGDDKNPLLLSVRSGAAVSMPGMMNTILNLGLNDVSTAGLAKATGNERFAYDAYRRLINMFGDVVMNVDHEHFEEAFDKIKKKYNAQEDTQVPAEGLKELCDAYQALYKKHTGEDFPQDPLQQLAKAVEAVFKSWMTNKAVKYREIENIRGLLGTAVNCQSMVYGNMGDDSGTGVAFTRNPNTGEDKFFGEFLVNAQGEDVVAGIRTPQPTEEMSKWNAKVYDELMVIKDKLERHYKDMQDIEFTIEKGTLFMLQTRNGKRTGMAAVRLACEMVKEGLIDEKTAVLRVPAGDLTQLLLPSFQTAAWEKAKKIARGLPASPGAAVGKLAFTAEDAKARATAGEKVILIRKETSPEDVDGMHAAAGILTSTGGMTSHAAVVARGWGRCCVAGAAGVVIDAKAKKATIDGKTYGEGDTLSINGTSGEVAAGEVITQPASLSGDFATMMEWADKYRTLKVRTNADSPEDSQRAREFGAQGIGLCRTEHMFFGGDRTLAIRQMIVGRTLGRSRAGVGKDSPLATARFCRPLPRHGRLARDHSPARPAAARISAQPRRFGRGNYRVALHALATRRKHEPCRPTHQPNFRTGDPAAPGGSPP
;
A
#
# COMPACT_ATOMS: atom_id res chain seq x y z
N MET A 1 6.42 38.67 13.26
CA MET A 1 6.81 37.46 14.01
C MET A 1 5.59 36.56 14.01
N SER A 2 5.62 35.44 13.28
CA SER A 2 4.54 34.44 13.38
C SER A 2 4.54 33.91 14.81
N SER A 3 3.36 33.74 15.42
CA SER A 3 3.21 33.04 16.69
C SER A 3 4.04 31.75 16.68
N PRO A 4 4.75 31.40 17.78
CA PRO A 4 5.51 30.16 17.83
C PRO A 4 4.58 28.99 17.52
N THR A 5 4.91 28.24 16.47
CA THR A 5 4.13 27.10 16.01
C THR A 5 4.14 26.02 17.09
N LYS A 6 2.95 25.61 17.58
CA LYS A 6 2.82 24.58 18.62
C LYS A 6 3.45 23.26 18.15
N MET A 7 4.47 22.80 18.86
CA MET A 7 5.27 21.62 18.47
C MET A 7 4.61 20.28 18.81
N ILE A 8 3.86 20.24 19.91
CA ILE A 8 3.27 19.02 20.48
C ILE A 8 1.79 19.21 20.78
N TYR A 9 0.98 18.22 20.46
CA TYR A 9 -0.46 18.18 20.76
C TYR A 9 -0.76 16.96 21.63
N TYR A 10 -1.33 17.19 22.82
CA TYR A 10 -1.69 16.13 23.76
C TYR A 10 -3.06 15.52 23.43
N PHE A 11 -3.24 14.23 23.69
CA PHE A 11 -4.53 13.54 23.64
C PHE A 11 -4.65 12.58 24.84
N GLY A 12 -5.75 12.66 25.57
CA GLY A 12 -6.00 11.87 26.78
C GLY A 12 -7.31 12.26 27.44
N LYS A 13 -7.63 11.63 28.58
CA LYS A 13 -8.88 11.90 29.31
C LYS A 13 -8.89 13.30 29.91
N THR A 14 -7.73 13.80 30.32
CA THR A 14 -7.62 15.13 30.95
C THR A 14 -7.67 16.27 29.94
N ARG A 15 -7.13 16.05 28.73
CA ARG A 15 -6.97 17.07 27.70
C ARG A 15 -6.87 16.45 26.31
N THR A 16 -7.49 17.08 25.30
CA THR A 16 -7.29 16.72 23.89
C THR A 16 -7.16 17.98 23.04
N ASP A 17 -5.94 18.28 22.59
CA ASP A 17 -5.62 19.53 21.90
C ASP A 17 -5.74 19.43 20.37
N GLY A 18 -5.72 18.21 19.82
CA GLY A 18 -5.54 17.95 18.40
C GLY A 18 -6.83 17.85 17.57
N THR A 19 -8.00 17.97 18.19
CA THR A 19 -9.30 17.77 17.49
C THR A 19 -9.50 18.79 16.38
N GLY A 20 -9.80 18.31 15.17
CA GLY A 20 -9.98 19.17 13.99
C GLY A 20 -8.69 19.80 13.43
N VAL A 21 -7.53 19.53 14.02
CA VAL A 21 -6.24 19.94 13.47
C VAL A 21 -5.95 19.14 12.20
N SER A 22 -5.44 19.80 11.17
CA SER A 22 -5.18 19.18 9.87
C SER A 22 -4.24 17.96 9.98
N LYS A 23 -4.55 16.90 9.22
CA LYS A 23 -3.66 15.75 8.99
C LYS A 23 -2.30 16.17 8.44
N GLN A 24 -2.19 17.35 7.82
CA GLN A 24 -0.92 17.90 7.38
C GLN A 24 0.01 18.26 8.56
N ILE A 25 -0.52 18.54 9.75
CA ILE A 25 0.23 18.93 10.95
C ILE A 25 0.45 17.73 11.88
N LEU A 26 -0.60 16.96 12.19
CA LEU A 26 -0.52 15.83 13.13
C LEU A 26 -0.22 14.48 12.46
N GLY A 27 -0.15 14.46 11.14
CA GLY A 27 -0.24 13.21 10.40
C GLY A 27 -1.64 12.59 10.47
N GLY A 28 -1.86 11.52 9.69
CA GLY A 28 -3.12 10.77 9.74
C GLY A 28 -3.33 10.09 11.09
N LYS A 29 -2.27 9.50 11.67
CA LYS A 29 -2.36 8.77 12.94
C LYS A 29 -2.65 9.69 14.13
N GLY A 30 -1.89 10.78 14.28
CA GLY A 30 -2.09 11.73 15.38
C GLY A 30 -3.44 12.43 15.32
N ALA A 31 -3.89 12.83 14.12
CA ALA A 31 -5.22 13.39 13.95
C ALA A 31 -6.32 12.37 14.35
N ASN A 32 -6.21 11.12 13.91
CA ASN A 32 -7.19 10.11 14.25
C ASN A 32 -7.16 9.73 15.74
N LEU A 33 -6.01 9.76 16.42
CA LEU A 33 -5.91 9.57 17.87
C LEU A 33 -6.63 10.68 18.63
N ALA A 34 -6.43 11.94 18.23
CA ALA A 34 -7.14 13.08 18.82
C ALA A 34 -8.65 13.00 18.56
N ASP A 35 -9.06 12.66 17.34
CA ASP A 35 -10.48 12.52 16.98
C ASP A 35 -11.15 11.38 17.77
N MET A 36 -10.54 10.19 17.81
CA MET A 36 -11.05 9.04 18.59
C MET A 36 -11.20 9.40 20.08
N THR A 37 -10.23 10.10 20.65
CA THR A 37 -10.29 10.56 22.05
C THR A 37 -11.44 11.55 22.23
N SER A 38 -11.62 12.50 21.30
CA SER A 38 -12.66 13.53 21.37
C SER A 38 -14.08 12.98 21.28
N ILE A 39 -14.27 11.86 20.58
CA ILE A 39 -15.56 11.16 20.54
C ILE A 39 -15.73 10.18 21.70
N GLY A 40 -14.79 10.10 22.64
CA GLY A 40 -14.90 9.27 23.84
C GLY A 40 -14.67 7.77 23.60
N LEU A 41 -13.76 7.41 22.70
CA LEU A 41 -13.25 6.04 22.60
C LEU A 41 -12.15 5.78 23.65
N PRO A 42 -11.93 4.53 24.08
CA PRO A 42 -10.92 4.19 25.07
C PRO A 42 -9.51 4.22 24.47
N VAL A 43 -8.99 5.41 24.18
CA VAL A 43 -7.65 5.60 23.62
C VAL A 43 -6.64 5.77 24.76
N PRO A 44 -5.53 5.00 24.78
CA PRO A 44 -4.44 5.25 25.73
C PRO A 44 -3.86 6.66 25.52
N PRO A 45 -3.65 7.45 26.59
CA PRO A 45 -3.22 8.83 26.45
C PRO A 45 -1.80 8.95 25.89
N GLY A 46 -1.51 10.11 25.29
CA GLY A 46 -0.26 10.37 24.61
C GLY A 46 -0.15 11.79 24.07
N PHE A 47 0.82 11.99 23.20
CA PHE A 47 1.00 13.25 22.49
C PHE A 47 1.61 13.03 21.10
N THR A 48 1.36 13.98 20.21
CA THR A 48 1.86 13.99 18.83
C THR A 48 2.80 15.17 18.61
N ILE A 49 4.04 14.88 18.22
CA ILE A 49 5.01 15.85 17.70
C ILE A 49 4.70 16.09 16.22
N THR A 50 4.53 17.35 15.82
CA THR A 50 4.02 17.70 14.48
C THR A 50 4.98 17.39 13.33
N THR A 51 4.43 17.26 12.12
CA THR A 51 5.20 17.14 10.86
C THR A 51 6.08 18.37 10.59
N GLN A 52 5.70 19.54 11.10
CA GLN A 52 6.46 20.78 10.96
C GLN A 52 7.80 20.69 11.70
N VAL A 53 7.81 20.07 12.89
CA VAL A 53 9.04 19.80 13.65
C VAL A 53 9.97 18.88 12.85
N CYS A 54 9.44 17.86 12.16
CA CYS A 54 10.23 17.03 11.25
C CYS A 54 10.79 17.84 10.06
N GLY A 55 9.98 18.72 9.48
CA GLY A 55 10.44 19.64 8.43
C GLY A 55 11.57 20.56 8.90
N ASP A 56 11.46 21.10 10.11
CA ASP A 56 12.47 21.98 10.70
C ASP A 56 13.76 21.23 11.09
N TYR A 57 13.65 19.96 11.52
CA TYR A 57 14.79 19.04 11.69
C TYR A 57 15.60 18.89 10.40
N TYR A 58 14.94 18.71 9.24
CA TYR A 58 15.65 18.61 7.97
C TYR A 58 16.22 19.95 7.50
N LYS A 59 15.50 21.07 7.68
CA LYS A 59 16.00 22.41 7.34
C LYS A 59 17.24 22.81 8.14
N SER A 60 17.34 22.35 9.39
CA SER A 60 18.47 22.65 10.28
C SER A 60 19.71 21.77 10.05
N GLY A 61 19.70 20.93 9.02
CA GLY A 61 20.77 19.96 8.75
C GLY A 61 20.71 18.76 9.68
N GLN A 62 19.50 18.23 9.92
CA GLN A 62 19.25 17.06 10.77
C GLN A 62 19.60 17.30 12.24
N LYS A 63 19.30 18.50 12.74
CA LYS A 63 19.47 18.86 14.16
C LYS A 63 18.11 18.99 14.83
N MET A 64 17.98 18.38 16.01
CA MET A 64 16.75 18.46 16.80
C MET A 64 16.39 19.94 17.08
N PRO A 65 15.14 20.37 16.81
CA PRO A 65 14.71 21.74 17.07
C PRO A 65 14.88 22.14 18.53
N ALA A 66 15.32 23.38 18.78
CA ALA A 66 15.50 23.92 20.12
C ALA A 66 14.17 23.94 20.90
N GLY A 67 14.21 23.56 22.18
CA GLY A 67 13.03 23.51 23.05
C GLY A 67 12.09 22.31 22.83
N LEU A 68 12.35 21.46 21.83
CA LEU A 68 11.52 20.28 21.57
C LEU A 68 11.53 19.31 22.76
N MET A 69 12.71 18.99 23.30
CA MET A 69 12.82 18.04 24.41
C MET A 69 12.21 18.59 25.70
N ASP A 70 12.31 19.89 25.96
CA ASP A 70 11.63 20.54 27.09
C ASP A 70 10.11 20.38 26.99
N GLU A 71 9.53 20.53 25.78
CA GLU A 71 8.11 20.28 25.54
C GLU A 71 7.75 18.79 25.65
N VAL A 72 8.63 17.89 25.21
CA VAL A 72 8.45 16.44 25.38
C VAL A 72 8.37 16.09 26.86
N GLU A 73 9.33 16.57 27.67
CA GLU A 73 9.37 16.32 29.12
C GLU A 73 8.10 16.82 29.83
N LYS A 74 7.59 18.01 29.49
CA LYS A 74 6.31 18.53 30.04
C LYS A 74 5.13 17.62 29.72
N ASN A 75 5.08 17.07 28.50
CA ASN A 75 3.99 16.17 28.10
C ASN A 75 4.15 14.77 28.72
N VAL A 76 5.38 14.29 28.93
CA VAL A 76 5.65 13.07 29.72
C VAL A 76 5.18 13.27 31.17
N ALA A 77 5.51 14.38 31.81
CA ALA A 77 5.04 14.70 33.16
C ALA A 77 3.50 14.76 33.24
N THR A 78 2.84 15.23 32.17
CA THR A 78 1.38 15.20 32.07
C THR A 78 0.85 13.76 32.02
N LEU A 79 1.50 12.86 31.26
CA LEU A 79 1.14 11.43 31.23
C LEU A 79 1.36 10.76 32.59
N GLU A 80 2.46 11.06 33.27
CA GLU A 80 2.76 10.54 34.61
C GLU A 80 1.66 10.92 35.61
N ALA A 81 1.23 12.18 35.59
CA ALA A 81 0.15 12.68 36.43
C ALA A 81 -1.21 12.04 36.10
N GLU A 82 -1.55 11.88 34.81
CA GLU A 82 -2.81 11.26 34.39
C GLU A 82 -2.88 9.76 34.72
N LEU A 83 -1.75 9.04 34.63
CA LEU A 83 -1.71 7.59 34.79
C LEU A 83 -1.26 7.11 36.17
N GLY A 84 -0.73 7.99 37.02
CA GLY A 84 -0.15 7.61 38.30
C GLY A 84 1.07 6.68 38.15
N LYS A 85 1.81 6.82 37.05
CA LYS A 85 3.01 6.07 36.70
C LYS A 85 4.18 7.02 36.53
N LYS A 86 5.42 6.55 36.60
CA LYS A 86 6.62 7.39 36.40
C LYS A 86 7.58 6.78 35.39
N PHE A 87 8.12 7.59 34.49
CA PHE A 87 8.93 7.16 33.35
C PHE A 87 10.29 6.66 33.83
N GLY A 88 10.55 5.36 33.62
CA GLY A 88 11.75 4.67 34.15
C GLY A 88 11.72 4.30 35.63
N ASP A 89 10.54 4.30 36.26
CA ASP A 89 10.39 4.01 37.69
C ASP A 89 10.65 2.53 38.06
N ASP A 90 11.12 2.31 39.29
CA ASP A 90 11.51 0.99 39.82
C ASP A 90 10.34 0.21 40.45
N LYS A 91 9.13 0.79 40.48
CA LYS A 91 7.92 0.18 41.06
C LYS A 91 6.76 0.13 40.07
N ASN A 92 6.42 1.23 39.43
CA ASN A 92 5.29 1.31 38.50
C ASN A 92 5.67 2.14 37.25
N PRO A 93 6.48 1.57 36.35
CA PRO A 93 7.02 2.30 35.23
C PRO A 93 5.93 2.73 34.23
N LEU A 94 5.98 4.00 33.84
CA LEU A 94 5.35 4.49 32.61
C LEU A 94 6.21 4.00 31.44
N LEU A 95 5.56 3.39 30.46
CA LEU A 95 6.20 2.92 29.23
C LEU A 95 5.48 3.52 28.04
N LEU A 96 6.24 3.87 26.99
CA LEU A 96 5.72 4.54 25.81
C LEU A 96 5.95 3.71 24.55
N SER A 97 5.02 3.83 23.61
CA SER A 97 5.24 3.52 22.21
C SER A 97 5.56 4.80 21.45
N VAL A 98 6.50 4.73 20.53
CA VAL A 98 6.86 5.83 19.62
C VAL A 98 6.55 5.38 18.20
N ARG A 99 5.53 6.02 17.60
CA ARG A 99 4.93 5.59 16.33
C ARG A 99 4.92 6.75 15.33
N SER A 100 5.54 6.53 14.19
CA SER A 100 5.49 7.45 13.05
C SER A 100 4.06 7.65 12.50
N GLY A 101 3.82 8.80 11.87
CA GLY A 101 2.55 9.12 11.23
C GLY A 101 2.64 10.29 10.27
N ALA A 102 2.73 10.03 8.97
CA ALA A 102 2.65 11.07 7.95
C ALA A 102 1.19 11.44 7.64
N ALA A 103 0.98 12.55 6.93
CA ALA A 103 -0.37 13.01 6.52
C ALA A 103 -1.10 12.00 5.64
N VAL A 104 -0.33 11.28 4.82
CA VAL A 104 -0.80 10.16 3.99
C VAL A 104 -0.31 8.86 4.62
N SER A 105 -1.18 7.85 4.68
CA SER A 105 -0.83 6.54 5.24
C SER A 105 0.24 5.86 4.38
N MET A 106 1.33 5.44 5.01
CA MET A 106 2.44 4.69 4.40
C MET A 106 2.66 3.38 5.20
N PRO A 107 1.82 2.34 5.02
CA PRO A 107 1.86 1.12 5.82
C PRO A 107 3.21 0.40 5.72
N GLY A 108 3.77 -0.03 6.84
CA GLY A 108 5.07 -0.74 6.89
C GLY A 108 6.30 0.13 6.64
N MET A 109 6.16 1.32 6.07
CA MET A 109 7.33 2.10 5.59
C MET A 109 8.12 2.80 6.69
N MET A 110 7.53 2.96 7.88
CA MET A 110 8.09 3.80 8.93
C MET A 110 8.16 3.06 10.25
N ASN A 111 9.14 3.48 11.04
CA ASN A 111 9.56 2.83 12.27
C ASN A 111 8.52 2.97 13.39
N THR A 112 8.42 1.92 14.22
CA THR A 112 7.66 1.89 15.47
C THR A 112 8.55 1.28 16.55
N ILE A 113 8.57 1.87 17.73
CA ILE A 113 9.34 1.37 18.88
C ILE A 113 8.35 1.21 20.03
N LEU A 114 8.30 0.03 20.64
CA LEU A 114 7.44 -0.26 21.79
C LEU A 114 8.27 -0.40 23.07
N ASN A 115 7.61 -0.37 24.22
CA ASN A 115 8.19 -0.59 25.55
C ASN A 115 9.28 0.44 25.95
N LEU A 116 9.31 1.61 25.32
CA LEU A 116 10.31 2.63 25.60
C LEU A 116 10.15 3.14 27.04
N GLY A 117 11.27 3.24 27.76
CA GLY A 117 11.33 3.50 29.20
C GLY A 117 11.77 2.29 30.02
N LEU A 118 11.87 1.10 29.40
CA LEU A 118 12.50 -0.05 30.03
C LEU A 118 14.02 0.12 30.09
N ASN A 119 14.55 -0.16 31.27
CA ASN A 119 15.97 -0.21 31.63
C ASN A 119 16.12 -1.30 32.71
N ASP A 120 17.34 -1.53 33.20
CA ASP A 120 17.57 -2.63 34.16
C ASP A 120 16.69 -2.49 35.42
N VAL A 121 16.49 -1.25 35.90
CA VAL A 121 15.73 -0.92 37.09
C VAL A 121 14.21 -1.00 36.86
N SER A 122 13.73 -0.38 35.78
CA SER A 122 12.30 -0.34 35.45
C SER A 122 11.78 -1.68 34.95
N THR A 123 12.64 -2.54 34.41
CA THR A 123 12.28 -3.93 34.09
C THR A 123 11.99 -4.73 35.36
N ALA A 124 12.82 -4.58 36.40
CA ALA A 124 12.54 -5.18 37.71
C ALA A 124 11.26 -4.61 38.34
N GLY A 125 11.02 -3.30 38.17
CA GLY A 125 9.77 -2.66 38.59
C GLY A 125 8.54 -3.22 37.88
N LEU A 126 8.60 -3.36 36.55
CA LEU A 126 7.55 -3.97 35.75
C LEU A 126 7.28 -5.42 36.17
N ALA A 127 8.33 -6.22 36.41
CA ALA A 127 8.20 -7.60 36.89
C ALA A 127 7.41 -7.66 38.21
N LYS A 128 7.72 -6.78 39.16
CA LYS A 128 7.01 -6.68 40.45
C LYS A 128 5.57 -6.20 40.30
N ALA A 129 5.35 -5.13 39.53
CA ALA A 129 4.02 -4.55 39.34
C ALA A 129 3.04 -5.52 38.67
N THR A 130 3.54 -6.38 37.79
CA THR A 130 2.73 -7.30 37.01
C THR A 130 2.64 -8.69 37.63
N GLY A 131 3.54 -9.03 38.56
CA GLY A 131 3.70 -10.39 39.07
C GLY A 131 4.17 -11.38 38.00
N ASN A 132 4.71 -10.89 36.87
CA ASN A 132 5.06 -11.69 35.72
C ASN A 132 6.45 -11.31 35.22
N GLU A 133 7.46 -11.96 35.81
CA GLU A 133 8.87 -11.70 35.50
C GLU A 133 9.21 -12.03 34.05
N ARG A 134 8.69 -13.15 33.53
CA ARG A 134 8.90 -13.55 32.13
C ARG A 134 8.43 -12.46 31.17
N PHE A 135 7.24 -11.90 31.39
CA PHE A 135 6.70 -10.81 30.57
C PHE A 135 7.59 -9.57 30.59
N ALA A 136 8.08 -9.14 31.77
CA ALA A 136 8.90 -7.95 31.89
C ALA A 136 10.21 -8.07 31.08
N TYR A 137 10.89 -9.22 31.19
CA TYR A 137 12.12 -9.46 30.42
C TYR A 137 11.86 -9.73 28.93
N ASP A 138 10.69 -10.29 28.56
CA ASP A 138 10.28 -10.35 27.15
C ASP A 138 10.06 -8.95 26.56
N ALA A 139 9.41 -8.06 27.31
CA ALA A 139 9.24 -6.68 26.89
C ALA A 139 10.59 -5.95 26.78
N TYR A 140 11.53 -6.23 27.68
CA TYR A 140 12.85 -5.60 27.69
C TYR A 140 13.75 -6.07 26.53
N ARG A 141 13.86 -7.38 26.29
CA ARG A 141 14.61 -7.90 25.13
C ARG A 141 14.04 -7.38 23.82
N ARG A 142 12.71 -7.23 23.71
CA ARG A 142 12.04 -6.62 22.55
C ARG A 142 12.45 -5.17 22.37
N LEU A 143 12.48 -4.37 23.44
CA LEU A 143 12.97 -3.00 23.37
C LEU A 143 14.42 -2.96 22.88
N ILE A 144 15.32 -3.77 23.43
CA ILE A 144 16.74 -3.73 23.05
C ILE A 144 16.92 -4.10 21.58
N ASN A 145 16.23 -5.14 21.09
CA ASN A 145 16.24 -5.54 19.69
C ASN A 145 15.69 -4.42 18.79
N MET A 146 14.46 -3.96 19.03
CA MET A 146 13.84 -2.89 18.25
C MET A 146 14.69 -1.61 18.28
N PHE A 147 15.23 -1.21 19.42
CA PHE A 147 16.04 -0.01 19.53
C PHE A 147 17.38 -0.18 18.78
N GLY A 148 18.03 -1.35 18.90
CA GLY A 148 19.24 -1.68 18.15
C GLY A 148 19.03 -1.61 16.64
N ASP A 149 18.00 -2.29 16.14
CA ASP A 149 17.66 -2.32 14.71
C ASP A 149 17.17 -0.96 14.20
N VAL A 150 16.11 -0.45 14.82
CA VAL A 150 15.35 0.70 14.30
C VAL A 150 16.03 2.04 14.54
N VAL A 151 16.67 2.22 15.70
CA VAL A 151 17.29 3.49 16.11
C VAL A 151 18.77 3.53 15.75
N MET A 152 19.45 2.40 15.90
CA MET A 152 20.91 2.32 15.73
C MET A 152 21.36 1.54 14.49
N ASN A 153 20.42 1.00 13.69
CA ASN A 153 20.69 0.31 12.44
C ASN A 153 21.62 -0.92 12.59
N VAL A 154 21.44 -1.65 13.69
CA VAL A 154 22.08 -2.97 13.93
C VAL A 154 21.23 -4.05 13.29
N ASP A 155 21.81 -4.87 12.42
CA ASP A 155 21.06 -5.89 11.70
C ASP A 155 20.31 -6.85 12.65
N HIS A 156 19.00 -6.99 12.42
CA HIS A 156 18.12 -7.86 13.18
C HIS A 156 18.59 -9.33 13.21
N GLU A 157 19.27 -9.82 12.15
CA GLU A 157 19.79 -11.19 12.10
C GLU A 157 20.73 -11.50 13.28
N HIS A 158 21.49 -10.51 13.76
CA HIS A 158 22.37 -10.70 14.91
C HIS A 158 21.61 -10.95 16.21
N PHE A 159 20.45 -10.32 16.39
CA PHE A 159 19.59 -10.54 17.55
C PHE A 159 18.90 -11.90 17.49
N GLU A 160 18.49 -12.34 16.29
CA GLU A 160 17.90 -13.67 16.08
C GLU A 160 18.93 -14.79 16.35
N GLU A 161 20.16 -14.66 15.86
CA GLU A 161 21.24 -15.62 16.15
C GLU A 161 21.52 -15.75 17.65
N ALA A 162 21.46 -14.64 18.39
CA ALA A 162 21.62 -14.65 19.84
C ALA A 162 20.43 -15.33 20.54
N PHE A 163 19.20 -15.11 20.07
CA PHE A 163 18.02 -15.76 20.63
C PHE A 163 18.00 -17.26 20.36
N ASP A 164 18.38 -17.69 19.15
CA ASP A 164 18.49 -19.10 18.78
C ASP A 164 19.48 -19.88 19.66
N LYS A 165 20.58 -19.23 20.10
CA LYS A 165 21.52 -19.83 21.06
C LYS A 165 20.86 -20.05 22.42
N ILE A 166 20.09 -19.09 22.90
CA ILE A 166 19.32 -19.21 24.16
C ILE A 166 18.24 -20.29 24.02
N LYS A 167 17.48 -20.32 22.92
CA LYS A 167 16.48 -21.37 22.65
C LYS A 167 17.09 -22.76 22.69
N LYS A 168 18.23 -22.96 22.03
CA LYS A 168 18.98 -24.24 22.08
C LYS A 168 19.44 -24.59 23.49
N LYS A 169 19.93 -23.62 24.26
CA LYS A 169 20.36 -23.84 25.66
C LYS A 169 19.21 -24.32 26.55
N TYR A 170 18.00 -23.79 26.33
CA TYR A 170 16.81 -24.09 27.12
C TYR A 170 15.89 -25.15 26.49
N ASN A 171 16.31 -25.84 25.43
CA ASN A 171 15.50 -26.81 24.66
C ASN A 171 14.13 -26.27 24.22
N ALA A 172 14.04 -24.96 24.00
CA ALA A 172 12.83 -24.29 23.51
C ALA A 172 12.79 -24.34 21.98
N GLN A 173 11.66 -24.77 21.42
CA GLN A 173 11.40 -24.74 19.98
C GLN A 173 10.77 -23.40 19.56
N GLU A 174 10.00 -22.79 20.47
CA GLU A 174 9.36 -21.49 20.26
C GLU A 174 9.83 -20.46 21.29
N ASP A 175 9.82 -19.18 20.93
CA ASP A 175 10.18 -18.07 21.82
C ASP A 175 9.30 -18.04 23.10
N THR A 176 8.05 -18.49 22.98
CA THR A 176 7.07 -18.60 24.07
C THR A 176 7.52 -19.57 25.16
N GLN A 177 8.33 -20.57 24.80
CA GLN A 177 8.81 -21.63 25.69
C GLN A 177 10.07 -21.22 26.46
N VAL A 178 10.71 -20.11 26.10
CA VAL A 178 11.90 -19.62 26.81
C VAL A 178 11.48 -19.12 28.20
N PRO A 179 12.10 -19.64 29.28
CA PRO A 179 11.75 -19.26 30.66
C PRO A 179 12.34 -17.88 31.01
N ALA A 180 11.92 -17.32 32.14
CA ALA A 180 12.34 -15.98 32.56
C ALA A 180 13.87 -15.85 32.72
N GLU A 181 14.52 -16.89 33.20
CA GLU A 181 15.99 -16.97 33.34
C GLU A 181 16.69 -16.88 31.98
N GLY A 182 16.14 -17.56 30.97
CA GLY A 182 16.66 -17.48 29.60
C GLY A 182 16.47 -16.10 28.98
N LEU A 183 15.35 -15.42 29.28
CA LEU A 183 15.11 -14.06 28.80
C LEU A 183 16.02 -13.02 29.49
N LYS A 184 16.38 -13.22 30.76
CA LYS A 184 17.39 -12.41 31.45
C LYS A 184 18.76 -12.52 30.77
N GLU A 185 19.22 -13.75 30.55
CA GLU A 185 20.48 -14.00 29.83
C GLU A 185 20.45 -13.40 28.42
N LEU A 186 19.29 -13.45 27.76
CA LEU A 186 19.11 -12.85 26.44
C LEU A 186 19.21 -11.33 26.48
N CYS A 187 18.66 -10.67 27.50
CA CYS A 187 18.79 -9.22 27.66
C CYS A 187 20.26 -8.81 27.79
N ASP A 188 21.04 -9.53 28.61
CA ASP A 188 22.48 -9.30 28.77
C ASP A 188 23.23 -9.51 27.44
N ALA A 189 22.91 -10.59 26.72
CA ALA A 189 23.48 -10.87 25.41
C ALA A 189 23.13 -9.78 24.37
N TYR A 190 21.91 -9.26 24.40
CA TYR A 190 21.45 -8.21 23.52
C TYR A 190 22.11 -6.86 23.82
N GLN A 191 22.28 -6.50 25.10
CA GLN A 191 23.03 -5.30 25.48
C GLN A 191 24.50 -5.40 25.06
N ALA A 192 25.13 -6.56 25.24
CA ALA A 192 26.50 -6.79 24.79
C ALA A 192 26.63 -6.72 23.26
N LEU A 193 25.65 -7.26 22.53
CA LEU A 193 25.56 -7.17 21.08
C LEU A 193 25.40 -5.71 20.63
N TYR A 194 24.47 -4.97 21.25
CA TYR A 194 24.26 -3.55 21.00
C TYR A 194 25.57 -2.77 21.17
N LYS A 195 26.29 -2.99 22.27
CA LYS A 195 27.59 -2.35 22.53
C LYS A 195 28.63 -2.70 21.48
N LYS A 196 28.70 -3.97 21.07
CA LYS A 196 29.64 -4.43 20.06
C LYS A 196 29.43 -3.74 18.70
N HIS A 197 28.18 -3.52 18.30
CA HIS A 197 27.86 -2.97 16.97
C HIS A 197 27.79 -1.43 16.96
N THR A 198 27.38 -0.81 18.06
CA THR A 198 27.23 0.66 18.14
C THR A 198 28.42 1.37 18.77
N GLY A 199 29.23 0.66 19.56
CA GLY A 199 30.30 1.25 20.39
C GLY A 199 29.79 1.95 21.65
N GLU A 200 28.47 2.01 21.88
CA GLU A 200 27.84 2.66 23.03
C GLU A 200 27.11 1.64 23.90
N ASP A 201 27.03 1.87 25.21
CA ASP A 201 26.15 1.08 26.07
C ASP A 201 24.66 1.36 25.76
N PHE A 202 23.80 0.36 25.98
CA PHE A 202 22.36 0.56 25.81
C PHE A 202 21.87 1.68 26.75
N PRO A 203 21.16 2.71 26.25
CA PRO A 203 20.80 3.87 27.05
C PRO A 203 19.85 3.48 28.19
N GLN A 204 20.31 3.63 29.43
CA GLN A 204 19.53 3.34 30.63
C GLN A 204 18.59 4.50 31.02
N ASP A 205 18.86 5.72 30.54
CA ASP A 205 18.03 6.90 30.75
C ASP A 205 16.82 6.91 29.77
N PRO A 206 15.58 6.83 30.27
CA PRO A 206 14.37 6.86 29.45
C PRO A 206 14.22 8.10 28.56
N LEU A 207 14.67 9.28 29.01
CA LEU A 207 14.55 10.50 28.22
C LEU A 207 15.53 10.49 27.05
N GLN A 208 16.73 9.93 27.24
CA GLN A 208 17.68 9.70 26.14
C GLN A 208 17.14 8.66 25.14
N GLN A 209 16.52 7.58 25.62
CA GLN A 209 15.82 6.63 24.76
C GLN A 209 14.77 7.34 23.91
N LEU A 210 13.93 8.19 24.53
CA LEU A 210 12.85 8.90 23.85
C LEU A 210 13.39 9.89 22.81
N ALA A 211 14.42 10.66 23.15
CA ALA A 211 15.07 11.59 22.23
C ALA A 211 15.62 10.88 20.99
N LYS A 212 16.38 9.78 21.19
CA LYS A 212 16.93 8.97 20.09
C LYS A 212 15.81 8.33 19.25
N ALA A 213 14.73 7.86 19.88
CA ALA A 213 13.58 7.30 19.17
C ALA A 213 12.83 8.34 18.31
N VAL A 214 12.61 9.56 18.82
CA VAL A 214 12.01 10.67 18.05
C VAL A 214 12.89 11.01 16.85
N GLU A 215 14.20 11.12 17.05
CA GLU A 215 15.14 11.39 15.96
C GLU A 215 15.14 10.26 14.91
N ALA A 216 15.13 9.00 15.35
CA ALA A 216 15.05 7.86 14.43
C ALA A 216 13.77 7.87 13.58
N VAL A 217 12.63 8.27 14.16
CA VAL A 217 11.40 8.47 13.38
C VAL A 217 11.57 9.57 12.34
N PHE A 218 12.19 10.70 12.68
CA PHE A 218 12.49 11.73 11.69
C PHE A 218 13.40 11.21 10.58
N LYS A 219 14.51 10.53 10.92
CA LYS A 219 15.43 9.90 9.96
C LYS A 219 14.72 8.91 9.05
N SER A 220 13.75 8.16 9.58
CA SER A 220 12.98 7.17 8.81
C SER A 220 12.25 7.77 7.59
N TRP A 221 11.93 9.06 7.63
CA TRP A 221 11.27 9.78 6.54
C TRP A 221 12.08 9.77 5.24
N MET A 222 13.41 9.79 5.32
CA MET A 222 14.31 9.83 4.16
C MET A 222 14.99 8.49 3.86
N THR A 223 14.52 7.39 4.46
CA THR A 223 14.98 6.05 4.11
C THR A 223 14.63 5.72 2.66
N ASN A 224 15.44 4.85 2.02
CA ASN A 224 15.25 4.44 0.64
C ASN A 224 13.83 3.89 0.39
N LYS A 225 13.33 3.02 1.27
CA LYS A 225 11.96 2.47 1.21
C LYS A 225 10.88 3.55 1.25
N ALA A 226 11.00 4.52 2.15
CA ALA A 226 10.01 5.60 2.29
C ALA A 226 10.02 6.54 1.08
N VAL A 227 11.21 6.84 0.54
CA VAL A 227 11.37 7.64 -0.69
C VAL A 227 10.74 6.91 -1.89
N LYS A 228 11.10 5.64 -2.13
CA LYS A 228 10.52 4.84 -3.22
C LYS A 228 9.00 4.72 -3.11
N TYR A 229 8.48 4.46 -1.91
CA TYR A 229 7.03 4.38 -1.71
C TYR A 229 6.33 5.68 -2.12
N ARG A 230 6.87 6.84 -1.71
CA ARG A 230 6.32 8.13 -2.13
C ARG A 230 6.45 8.36 -3.63
N GLU A 231 7.50 7.86 -4.28
CA GLU A 231 7.65 7.92 -5.73
C GLU A 231 6.57 7.12 -6.44
N ILE A 232 6.38 5.85 -6.04
CA ILE A 232 5.36 4.91 -6.58
C ILE A 232 3.95 5.46 -6.41
N GLU A 233 3.61 5.91 -5.20
CA GLU A 233 2.29 6.46 -4.86
C GLU A 233 2.10 7.92 -5.30
N ASN A 234 3.10 8.51 -5.96
CA ASN A 234 3.12 9.92 -6.38
C ASN A 234 2.79 10.91 -5.24
N ILE A 235 3.26 10.63 -4.03
CA ILE A 235 3.08 11.49 -2.86
C ILE A 235 4.10 12.63 -2.91
N ARG A 236 3.61 13.87 -2.99
CA ARG A 236 4.43 15.10 -3.10
C ARG A 236 3.94 16.17 -2.12
N GLY A 237 4.81 17.11 -1.77
CA GLY A 237 4.43 18.30 -0.98
C GLY A 237 4.26 18.08 0.53
N LEU A 238 4.59 16.89 1.05
CA LEU A 238 4.55 16.63 2.50
C LEU A 238 5.80 17.21 3.19
N LEU A 239 5.60 17.83 4.36
CA LEU A 239 6.67 18.45 5.15
C LEU A 239 7.58 17.43 5.86
N GLY A 240 7.02 16.26 6.19
CA GLY A 240 7.68 15.26 7.04
C GLY A 240 6.67 14.28 7.62
N THR A 241 7.11 13.55 8.65
CA THR A 241 6.27 12.64 9.44
C THR A 241 6.08 13.19 10.86
N ALA A 242 4.90 12.95 11.45
CA ALA A 242 4.67 13.23 12.86
C ALA A 242 5.15 12.05 13.72
N VAL A 243 5.39 12.31 15.01
CA VAL A 243 5.78 11.28 15.99
C VAL A 243 4.70 11.19 17.06
N ASN A 244 4.10 10.02 17.23
CA ASN A 244 3.07 9.77 18.23
C ASN A 244 3.71 9.01 19.39
N CYS A 245 3.78 9.64 20.55
CA CYS A 245 4.25 9.05 21.79
C CYS A 245 3.02 8.70 22.63
N GLN A 246 2.75 7.42 22.84
CA GLN A 246 1.51 6.93 23.46
C GLN A 246 1.81 5.95 24.58
N SER A 247 1.10 6.02 25.71
CA SER A 247 1.26 5.07 26.81
C SER A 247 1.04 3.64 26.36
N MET A 248 1.92 2.73 26.76
CA MET A 248 1.80 1.31 26.47
C MET A 248 0.57 0.69 27.15
N VAL A 249 -0.06 -0.22 26.41
CA VAL A 249 -1.03 -1.19 26.90
C VAL A 249 -0.64 -2.58 26.39
N TYR A 250 -0.88 -3.61 27.19
CA TYR A 250 -0.29 -4.94 27.00
C TYR A 250 -1.33 -6.02 26.73
N GLY A 251 -1.29 -6.53 25.50
CA GLY A 251 -2.07 -7.71 25.07
C GLY A 251 -1.48 -9.05 25.52
N ASN A 252 -0.32 -9.05 26.18
CA ASN A 252 0.47 -10.24 26.54
C ASN A 252 0.70 -10.39 28.06
N MET A 253 -0.28 -9.98 28.89
CA MET A 253 -0.21 -10.11 30.35
C MET A 253 -0.85 -11.40 30.89
N GLY A 254 -1.34 -12.27 30.03
CA GLY A 254 -2.13 -13.44 30.41
C GLY A 254 -3.23 -13.75 29.40
N ASP A 255 -4.06 -14.75 29.72
CA ASP A 255 -5.10 -15.26 28.83
C ASP A 255 -6.37 -14.37 28.79
N ASP A 256 -6.44 -13.37 29.67
CA ASP A 256 -7.45 -12.30 29.69
C ASP A 256 -6.99 -11.02 28.94
N SER A 257 -5.81 -11.07 28.32
CA SER A 257 -5.27 -10.04 27.46
C SER A 257 -5.15 -10.52 26.00
N GLY A 258 -5.19 -9.57 25.06
CA GLY A 258 -5.01 -9.87 23.65
C GLY A 258 -4.85 -8.61 22.80
N THR A 259 -4.65 -8.77 21.51
CA THR A 259 -4.50 -7.67 20.56
C THR A 259 -5.03 -8.08 19.20
N GLY A 260 -5.51 -7.13 18.41
CA GLY A 260 -6.08 -7.43 17.12
C GLY A 260 -6.10 -6.25 16.17
N VAL A 261 -6.26 -6.59 14.90
CA VAL A 261 -6.43 -5.67 13.79
C VAL A 261 -7.69 -6.06 13.04
N ALA A 262 -8.59 -5.12 12.85
CA ALA A 262 -9.87 -5.39 12.22
C ALA A 262 -10.31 -4.27 11.28
N PHE A 263 -11.16 -4.64 10.35
CA PHE A 263 -11.88 -3.77 9.46
C PHE A 263 -13.34 -3.84 9.87
N THR A 264 -13.97 -2.67 9.94
CA THR A 264 -15.40 -2.55 10.21
C THR A 264 -16.24 -3.29 9.18
N ARG A 265 -15.79 -3.38 7.93
CA ARG A 265 -16.39 -4.22 6.87
C ARG A 265 -15.30 -4.98 6.13
N ASN A 266 -15.67 -6.04 5.42
CA ASN A 266 -14.70 -6.87 4.70
C ASN A 266 -13.99 -6.05 3.60
N PRO A 267 -12.65 -5.85 3.67
CA PRO A 267 -11.92 -5.00 2.73
C PRO A 267 -11.71 -5.66 1.36
N ASN A 268 -12.00 -6.95 1.23
CA ASN A 268 -11.87 -7.71 -0.02
C ASN A 268 -13.18 -7.80 -0.78
N THR A 269 -14.27 -8.12 -0.08
CA THR A 269 -15.59 -8.35 -0.68
C THR A 269 -16.51 -7.15 -0.60
N GLY A 270 -16.26 -6.24 0.35
CA GLY A 270 -17.14 -5.11 0.68
C GLY A 270 -18.36 -5.49 1.52
N GLU A 271 -18.49 -6.74 1.97
CA GLU A 271 -19.59 -7.18 2.83
C GLU A 271 -19.54 -6.48 4.20
N ASP A 272 -20.68 -6.03 4.72
CA ASP A 272 -20.82 -5.51 6.09
C ASP A 272 -20.71 -6.62 7.14
N LYS A 273 -19.48 -7.12 7.30
CA LYS A 273 -19.06 -8.05 8.35
C LYS A 273 -17.80 -7.52 8.98
N PHE A 274 -17.77 -7.55 10.32
CA PHE A 274 -16.58 -7.24 11.08
C PHE A 274 -15.50 -8.27 10.74
N PHE A 275 -14.40 -7.80 10.14
CA PHE A 275 -13.43 -8.66 9.47
C PHE A 275 -12.03 -8.36 9.99
N GLY A 276 -11.32 -9.36 10.49
CA GLY A 276 -10.00 -9.12 11.05
C GLY A 276 -9.48 -10.32 11.81
N GLU A 277 -8.35 -10.11 12.46
CA GLU A 277 -7.62 -11.16 13.17
C GLU A 277 -7.20 -10.66 14.56
N PHE A 278 -7.16 -11.56 15.53
CA PHE A 278 -6.70 -11.28 16.90
C PHE A 278 -5.85 -12.42 17.46
N LEU A 279 -5.04 -12.10 18.47
CA LEU A 279 -4.26 -13.07 19.23
C LEU A 279 -4.46 -12.84 20.72
N VAL A 280 -4.68 -13.94 21.44
CA VAL A 280 -4.70 -13.98 22.92
C VAL A 280 -3.26 -14.07 23.42
N ASN A 281 -2.97 -13.32 24.47
CA ASN A 281 -1.67 -13.27 25.14
C ASN A 281 -0.53 -12.96 24.15
N ALA A 282 -0.64 -11.83 23.46
CA ALA A 282 0.27 -11.41 22.37
C ALA A 282 0.40 -9.89 22.26
N GLN A 283 1.45 -9.41 21.60
CA GLN A 283 1.57 -7.99 21.20
C GLN A 283 1.21 -7.81 19.72
N GLY A 284 0.87 -6.57 19.32
CA GLY A 284 0.44 -6.28 17.95
C GLY A 284 1.47 -6.67 16.89
N GLU A 285 2.76 -6.65 17.24
CA GLU A 285 3.85 -7.16 16.39
C GLU A 285 3.64 -8.63 16.01
N ASP A 286 3.22 -9.48 16.95
CA ASP A 286 3.03 -10.92 16.72
C ASP A 286 1.89 -11.18 15.71
N VAL A 287 0.88 -10.30 15.67
CA VAL A 287 -0.24 -10.34 14.70
C VAL A 287 0.27 -9.97 13.30
N VAL A 288 1.13 -8.96 13.19
CA VAL A 288 1.61 -8.45 11.91
C VAL A 288 2.71 -9.35 11.32
N ALA A 289 3.62 -9.85 12.15
CA ALA A 289 4.70 -10.75 11.76
C ALA A 289 4.19 -12.15 11.38
N GLY A 290 3.02 -12.56 11.89
CA GLY A 290 2.45 -13.87 11.56
C GLY A 290 3.29 -15.05 12.07
N ILE A 291 4.09 -14.82 13.12
CA ILE A 291 4.85 -15.87 13.84
C ILE A 291 3.88 -16.88 14.46
N ARG A 292 2.76 -16.38 15.00
CA ARG A 292 1.64 -17.18 15.48
C ARG A 292 0.49 -17.08 14.48
N THR A 293 -0.24 -18.18 14.30
CA THR A 293 -1.46 -18.17 13.50
C THR A 293 -2.54 -17.40 14.24
N PRO A 294 -3.02 -16.26 13.70
CA PRO A 294 -4.02 -15.46 14.40
C PRO A 294 -5.42 -16.03 14.23
N GLN A 295 -6.32 -15.71 15.16
CA GLN A 295 -7.71 -16.16 15.15
C GLN A 295 -8.61 -15.13 14.47
N PRO A 296 -9.67 -15.54 13.74
CA PRO A 296 -10.63 -14.60 13.16
C PRO A 296 -11.39 -13.83 14.24
N THR A 297 -11.62 -12.53 14.02
CA THR A 297 -12.38 -11.67 14.95
C THR A 297 -13.79 -12.17 15.28
N GLU A 298 -14.41 -12.97 14.41
CA GLU A 298 -15.70 -13.65 14.66
C GLU A 298 -15.64 -14.60 15.88
N GLU A 299 -14.47 -15.16 16.17
CA GLU A 299 -14.26 -16.06 17.30
C GLU A 299 -14.06 -15.32 18.63
N MET A 300 -13.88 -14.00 18.62
CA MET A 300 -13.70 -13.21 19.85
C MET A 300 -14.88 -13.34 20.80
N SER A 301 -16.10 -13.50 20.28
CA SER A 301 -17.30 -13.70 21.11
C SER A 301 -17.22 -14.96 21.98
N LYS A 302 -16.51 -15.99 21.52
CA LYS A 302 -16.27 -17.24 22.27
C LYS A 302 -15.20 -17.07 23.35
N TRP A 303 -14.22 -16.21 23.13
CA TRP A 303 -13.15 -15.92 24.09
C TRP A 303 -13.59 -14.90 25.14
N ASN A 304 -14.11 -13.74 24.72
CA ASN A 304 -14.58 -12.67 25.59
C ASN A 304 -15.73 -11.89 24.94
N ALA A 305 -16.96 -12.34 25.20
CA ALA A 305 -18.18 -11.73 24.65
C ALA A 305 -18.32 -10.24 25.00
N LYS A 306 -17.98 -9.84 26.24
CA LYS A 306 -18.10 -8.46 26.70
C LYS A 306 -17.25 -7.51 25.86
N VAL A 307 -16.00 -7.87 25.58
CA VAL A 307 -15.10 -7.05 24.76
C VAL A 307 -15.54 -7.04 23.30
N TYR A 308 -16.03 -8.16 22.78
CA TYR A 308 -16.56 -8.22 21.42
C TYR A 308 -17.77 -7.28 21.24
N ASP A 309 -18.71 -7.27 22.18
CA ASP A 309 -19.86 -6.37 22.14
C ASP A 309 -19.43 -4.90 22.19
N GLU A 310 -18.42 -4.56 23.02
CA GLU A 310 -17.85 -3.22 23.08
C GLU A 310 -17.19 -2.81 21.74
N LEU A 311 -16.45 -3.73 21.10
CA LEU A 311 -15.86 -3.52 19.78
C LEU A 311 -16.93 -3.26 18.70
N MET A 312 -18.06 -3.96 18.75
CA MET A 312 -19.16 -3.74 17.80
C MET A 312 -19.82 -2.36 17.97
N VAL A 313 -19.96 -1.88 19.21
CA VAL A 313 -20.41 -0.51 19.47
C VAL A 313 -19.40 0.52 18.94
N ILE A 314 -18.10 0.26 19.11
CA ILE A 314 -17.03 1.13 18.60
C ILE A 314 -16.99 1.13 17.06
N LYS A 315 -17.12 -0.04 16.42
CA LYS A 315 -17.24 -0.19 14.95
C LYS A 315 -18.28 0.77 14.41
N ASP A 316 -19.49 0.70 14.93
CA ASP A 316 -20.63 1.51 14.53
C ASP A 316 -20.39 3.01 14.73
N LYS A 317 -19.81 3.38 15.88
CA LYS A 317 -19.50 4.77 16.21
C LYS A 317 -18.46 5.35 15.25
N LEU A 318 -17.43 4.58 14.93
CA LEU A 318 -16.38 4.94 13.99
C LEU A 318 -16.93 5.09 12.56
N GLU A 319 -17.74 4.14 12.08
CA GLU A 319 -18.36 4.26 10.75
C GLU A 319 -19.28 5.47 10.65
N ARG A 320 -20.10 5.76 11.67
CA ARG A 320 -20.96 6.96 11.66
C ARG A 320 -20.16 8.26 11.70
N HIS A 321 -19.08 8.29 12.46
CA HIS A 321 -18.26 9.49 12.64
C HIS A 321 -17.43 9.80 11.38
N TYR A 322 -16.66 8.84 10.87
CA TYR A 322 -15.83 9.01 9.67
C TYR A 322 -16.63 8.85 8.37
N LYS A 323 -17.88 8.38 8.49
CA LYS A 323 -18.80 8.05 7.42
C LYS A 323 -18.26 7.00 6.47
N ASP A 324 -17.23 6.23 6.81
CA ASP A 324 -16.53 5.31 5.92
C ASP A 324 -16.03 4.08 6.68
N MET A 325 -15.75 2.99 5.96
CA MET A 325 -15.18 1.76 6.51
C MET A 325 -13.81 2.08 7.13
N GLN A 326 -13.66 1.74 8.40
CA GLN A 326 -12.44 1.90 9.18
C GLN A 326 -11.64 0.60 9.31
N ASP A 327 -10.33 0.74 9.23
CA ASP A 327 -9.29 -0.19 9.69
C ASP A 327 -8.87 0.26 11.10
N ILE A 328 -8.97 -0.64 12.07
CA ILE A 328 -8.79 -0.41 13.50
C ILE A 328 -7.75 -1.34 14.09
N GLU A 329 -6.97 -0.81 15.02
CA GLU A 329 -6.05 -1.59 15.85
C GLU A 329 -6.48 -1.44 17.31
N PHE A 330 -6.54 -2.55 18.04
CA PHE A 330 -6.99 -2.57 19.41
C PHE A 330 -6.18 -3.54 20.27
N THR A 331 -6.16 -3.28 21.58
CA THR A 331 -5.53 -4.13 22.60
C THR A 331 -6.48 -4.29 23.77
N ILE A 332 -6.52 -5.50 24.32
CA ILE A 332 -7.20 -5.87 25.54
C ILE A 332 -6.13 -6.08 26.60
N GLU A 333 -6.14 -5.27 27.64
CA GLU A 333 -5.29 -5.45 28.81
C GLU A 333 -6.18 -5.88 29.99
N LYS A 334 -6.03 -7.12 30.47
CA LYS A 334 -6.79 -7.68 31.60
C LYS A 334 -8.29 -7.43 31.51
N GLY A 335 -8.87 -7.78 30.35
CA GLY A 335 -10.28 -7.59 30.04
C GLY A 335 -10.73 -6.15 29.75
N THR A 336 -9.82 -5.16 29.72
CA THR A 336 -10.13 -3.76 29.36
C THR A 336 -9.72 -3.47 27.92
N LEU A 337 -10.67 -3.00 27.11
CA LEU A 337 -10.45 -2.67 25.70
C LEU A 337 -9.81 -1.28 25.54
N PHE A 338 -8.81 -1.20 24.66
CA PHE A 338 -8.15 0.04 24.24
C PHE A 338 -8.06 0.14 22.72
N MET A 339 -8.41 1.32 22.18
CA MET A 339 -8.29 1.64 20.75
C MET A 339 -6.95 2.33 20.48
N LEU A 340 -6.11 1.71 19.66
CA LEU A 340 -4.74 2.18 19.39
C LEU A 340 -4.64 2.98 18.09
N GLN A 341 -5.50 2.69 17.13
CA GLN A 341 -5.51 3.35 15.84
C GLN A 341 -6.85 3.15 15.16
N THR A 342 -7.23 4.16 14.38
CA THR A 342 -8.21 3.99 13.31
C THR A 342 -7.72 4.73 12.07
N ARG A 343 -8.17 4.31 10.89
CA ARG A 343 -8.01 5.03 9.62
C ARG A 343 -9.04 4.48 8.62
N ASN A 344 -9.34 5.25 7.59
CA ASN A 344 -10.13 4.71 6.47
C ASN A 344 -9.41 3.48 5.89
N GLY A 345 -10.11 2.35 5.88
CA GLY A 345 -9.50 1.07 5.54
C GLY A 345 -9.15 1.00 4.06
N LYS A 346 -7.92 0.55 3.76
CA LYS A 346 -7.53 0.17 2.40
C LYS A 346 -8.33 -1.07 1.99
N ARG A 347 -8.78 -1.09 0.74
CA ARG A 347 -9.77 -2.03 0.24
C ARG A 347 -9.58 -2.24 -1.26
N THR A 348 -10.13 -3.33 -1.78
CA THR A 348 -10.09 -3.64 -3.22
C THR A 348 -11.06 -2.74 -3.98
N GLY A 349 -10.88 -2.61 -5.30
CA GLY A 349 -11.82 -1.85 -6.14
C GLY A 349 -13.25 -2.38 -6.06
N MET A 350 -13.43 -3.71 -5.97
CA MET A 350 -14.73 -4.34 -5.77
C MET A 350 -15.35 -3.96 -4.43
N ALA A 351 -14.57 -4.06 -3.34
CA ALA A 351 -15.04 -3.67 -2.03
C ALA A 351 -15.38 -2.17 -1.98
N ALA A 352 -14.54 -1.30 -2.56
CA ALA A 352 -14.79 0.14 -2.61
C ALA A 352 -16.13 0.48 -3.27
N VAL A 353 -16.43 -0.15 -4.42
CA VAL A 353 -17.69 0.05 -5.14
C VAL A 353 -18.89 -0.44 -4.31
N ARG A 354 -18.83 -1.67 -3.80
CA ARG A 354 -19.91 -2.23 -2.97
C ARG A 354 -20.18 -1.40 -1.73
N LEU A 355 -19.13 -1.05 -0.99
CA LEU A 355 -19.21 -0.26 0.24
C LEU A 355 -19.82 1.12 -0.02
N ALA A 356 -19.38 1.80 -1.08
CA ALA A 356 -19.96 3.08 -1.46
C ALA A 356 -21.46 2.95 -1.81
N CYS A 357 -21.85 1.88 -2.50
CA CYS A 357 -23.25 1.60 -2.81
C CYS A 357 -24.09 1.28 -1.57
N GLU A 358 -23.58 0.42 -0.67
CA GLU A 358 -24.26 0.07 0.58
C GLU A 358 -24.42 1.29 1.50
N MET A 359 -23.37 2.10 1.68
CA MET A 359 -23.43 3.31 2.51
C MET A 359 -24.42 4.37 1.99
N VAL A 360 -24.68 4.41 0.67
CA VAL A 360 -25.77 5.23 0.11
C VAL A 360 -27.13 4.64 0.44
N LYS A 361 -27.30 3.31 0.30
CA LYS A 361 -28.55 2.61 0.66
C LYS A 361 -28.89 2.77 2.15
N GLU A 362 -27.88 2.80 3.01
CA GLU A 362 -27.99 3.04 4.45
C GLU A 362 -28.22 4.51 4.82
N GLY A 363 -28.08 5.43 3.86
CA GLY A 363 -28.22 6.88 4.10
C GLY A 363 -27.03 7.51 4.83
N LEU A 364 -25.89 6.82 4.94
CA LEU A 364 -24.68 7.33 5.60
C LEU A 364 -23.97 8.41 4.76
N ILE A 365 -24.03 8.27 3.43
CA ILE A 365 -23.46 9.19 2.44
C ILE A 365 -24.40 9.41 1.25
N ASP A 366 -24.17 10.47 0.48
CA ASP A 366 -24.88 10.73 -0.78
C ASP A 366 -24.13 10.13 -2.00
N GLU A 367 -24.81 10.07 -3.15
CA GLU A 367 -24.25 9.52 -4.41
C GLU A 367 -22.98 10.27 -4.85
N LYS A 368 -22.91 11.59 -4.64
CA LYS A 368 -21.74 12.40 -5.03
C LYS A 368 -20.51 12.00 -4.20
N THR A 369 -20.71 11.83 -2.90
CA THR A 369 -19.68 11.36 -1.97
C THR A 369 -19.25 9.94 -2.31
N ALA A 370 -20.20 9.06 -2.66
CA ALA A 370 -19.91 7.69 -3.08
C ALA A 370 -18.97 7.65 -4.31
N VAL A 371 -19.27 8.43 -5.35
CA VAL A 371 -18.43 8.53 -6.56
C VAL A 371 -17.02 9.04 -6.23
N LEU A 372 -16.89 10.04 -5.36
CA LEU A 372 -15.57 10.61 -5.00
C LEU A 372 -14.73 9.68 -4.11
N ARG A 373 -15.36 8.71 -3.44
CA ARG A 373 -14.68 7.79 -2.52
C ARG A 373 -14.06 6.59 -3.18
N VAL A 374 -14.48 6.26 -4.39
CA VAL A 374 -13.87 5.17 -5.18
C VAL A 374 -12.76 5.79 -6.03
N PRO A 375 -11.47 5.54 -5.73
CA PRO A 375 -10.38 6.04 -6.56
C PRO A 375 -10.52 5.48 -7.98
N ALA A 376 -10.40 6.34 -9.00
CA ALA A 376 -10.59 5.92 -10.39
C ALA A 376 -9.63 4.79 -10.82
N GLY A 377 -8.41 4.78 -10.28
CA GLY A 377 -7.44 3.73 -10.51
C GLY A 377 -7.90 2.36 -10.01
N ASP A 378 -8.64 2.32 -8.89
CA ASP A 378 -9.09 1.06 -8.27
C ASP A 378 -10.16 0.37 -9.12
N LEU A 379 -10.90 1.12 -9.95
CA LEU A 379 -11.85 0.54 -10.92
C LEU A 379 -11.16 -0.35 -11.95
N THR A 380 -9.87 -0.11 -12.23
CA THR A 380 -9.11 -1.00 -13.12
C THR A 380 -8.92 -2.40 -12.52
N GLN A 381 -8.98 -2.53 -11.19
CA GLN A 381 -8.90 -3.82 -10.51
C GLN A 381 -10.10 -4.72 -10.84
N LEU A 382 -11.27 -4.10 -11.05
CA LEU A 382 -12.48 -4.81 -11.51
C LEU A 382 -12.36 -5.31 -12.95
N LEU A 383 -11.34 -4.86 -13.68
CA LEU A 383 -11.04 -5.31 -15.04
C LEU A 383 -9.93 -6.37 -15.05
N LEU A 384 -9.36 -6.72 -13.90
CA LEU A 384 -8.31 -7.73 -13.81
C LEU A 384 -8.86 -9.10 -14.24
N PRO A 385 -8.03 -9.92 -14.92
CA PRO A 385 -8.45 -11.24 -15.33
C PRO A 385 -8.83 -12.11 -14.12
N SER A 386 -9.84 -12.95 -14.32
CA SER A 386 -10.19 -14.05 -13.41
C SER A 386 -9.84 -15.38 -14.05
N PHE A 387 -9.68 -16.46 -13.30
CA PHE A 387 -9.52 -17.77 -13.93
C PHE A 387 -10.83 -18.24 -14.57
N GLN A 388 -10.74 -18.93 -15.70
CA GLN A 388 -11.90 -19.65 -16.23
C GLN A 388 -12.28 -20.77 -15.27
N THR A 389 -13.55 -20.81 -14.81
CA THR A 389 -14.01 -21.77 -13.79
C THR A 389 -13.66 -23.21 -14.15
N ALA A 390 -13.98 -23.64 -15.38
CA ALA A 390 -13.69 -25.00 -15.84
C ALA A 390 -12.18 -25.31 -15.94
N ALA A 391 -11.34 -24.31 -16.24
CA ALA A 391 -9.88 -24.49 -16.28
C ALA A 391 -9.32 -24.56 -14.85
N TRP A 392 -9.82 -23.72 -13.94
CA TRP A 392 -9.42 -23.71 -12.53
C TRP A 392 -9.79 -25.02 -11.84
N GLU A 393 -11.00 -25.53 -12.06
CA GLU A 393 -11.47 -26.81 -11.51
C GLU A 393 -10.62 -28.00 -11.95
N LYS A 394 -10.09 -27.98 -13.18
CA LYS A 394 -9.20 -29.03 -13.70
C LYS A 394 -7.73 -28.87 -13.29
N ALA A 395 -7.30 -27.67 -12.92
CA ALA A 395 -5.91 -27.42 -12.55
C ALA A 395 -5.49 -28.24 -11.31
N LYS A 396 -4.23 -28.68 -11.25
CA LYS A 396 -3.71 -29.39 -10.07
C LYS A 396 -3.43 -28.38 -8.96
N LYS A 397 -4.26 -28.35 -7.92
CA LYS A 397 -4.04 -27.56 -6.70
C LYS A 397 -2.93 -28.22 -5.91
N ILE A 398 -1.94 -27.43 -5.53
CA ILE A 398 -0.73 -27.90 -4.86
C ILE A 398 -0.58 -27.31 -3.45
N ALA A 399 -1.19 -26.15 -3.19
CA ALA A 399 -1.23 -25.55 -1.86
C ALA A 399 -2.48 -24.68 -1.70
N ARG A 400 -2.75 -24.31 -0.45
CA ARG A 400 -3.76 -23.34 -0.07
C ARG A 400 -3.21 -22.47 1.07
N GLY A 401 -3.45 -21.18 0.97
CA GLY A 401 -3.25 -20.18 2.02
C GLY A 401 -4.50 -19.34 2.20
N LEU A 402 -4.33 -18.16 2.78
CA LEU A 402 -5.36 -17.17 3.00
C LEU A 402 -5.58 -16.30 1.74
N PRO A 403 -6.84 -16.01 1.35
CA PRO A 403 -7.17 -15.17 0.20
C PRO A 403 -6.94 -13.68 0.50
N ALA A 404 -5.67 -13.31 0.64
CA ALA A 404 -5.22 -12.02 1.15
C ALA A 404 -5.65 -10.83 0.29
N SER A 405 -5.53 -10.95 -1.04
CA SER A 405 -5.97 -9.94 -2.02
C SER A 405 -6.46 -10.64 -3.29
N PRO A 406 -7.68 -10.32 -3.78
CA PRO A 406 -8.33 -11.04 -4.87
C PRO A 406 -7.61 -10.88 -6.22
N GLY A 407 -7.93 -11.78 -7.15
CA GLY A 407 -7.42 -11.75 -8.52
C GLY A 407 -6.85 -13.09 -8.97
N ALA A 408 -6.48 -13.17 -10.25
CA ALA A 408 -5.77 -14.29 -10.84
C ALA A 408 -4.39 -13.84 -11.30
N ALA A 409 -3.34 -14.52 -10.83
CA ALA A 409 -1.98 -14.29 -11.30
C ALA A 409 -1.34 -15.58 -11.78
N VAL A 410 -0.65 -15.49 -12.91
CA VAL A 410 0.14 -16.56 -13.50
C VAL A 410 1.52 -16.01 -13.80
N GLY A 411 2.56 -16.73 -13.39
CA GLY A 411 3.92 -16.30 -13.65
C GLY A 411 4.96 -17.29 -13.15
N LYS A 412 6.21 -17.02 -13.53
CA LYS A 412 7.36 -17.76 -13.04
C LYS A 412 7.78 -17.31 -11.65
N LEU A 413 8.43 -18.17 -10.88
CA LEU A 413 8.83 -17.86 -9.51
C LEU A 413 10.02 -16.91 -9.46
N ALA A 414 9.91 -15.86 -8.64
CA ALA A 414 11.00 -14.98 -8.25
C ALA A 414 11.13 -14.99 -6.72
N PHE A 415 12.32 -15.29 -6.20
CA PHE A 415 12.55 -15.50 -4.76
C PHE A 415 13.04 -14.24 -4.03
N THR A 416 13.36 -13.18 -4.77
CA THR A 416 13.75 -11.87 -4.24
C THR A 416 13.00 -10.75 -4.96
N ALA A 417 12.79 -9.62 -4.27
CA ALA A 417 12.12 -8.46 -4.85
C ALA A 417 12.91 -7.84 -6.02
N GLU A 418 14.24 -7.85 -5.93
CA GLU A 418 15.13 -7.37 -7.00
C GLU A 418 14.99 -8.20 -8.28
N ASP A 419 14.98 -9.53 -8.15
CA ASP A 419 14.78 -10.45 -9.28
C ASP A 419 13.39 -10.25 -9.90
N ALA A 420 12.35 -10.17 -9.06
CA ALA A 420 10.99 -9.93 -9.51
C ALA A 420 10.89 -8.62 -10.33
N LYS A 421 11.48 -7.53 -9.84
CA LYS A 421 11.50 -6.24 -10.54
C LYS A 421 12.26 -6.32 -11.86
N ALA A 422 13.46 -6.89 -11.86
CA ALA A 422 14.30 -6.97 -13.06
C ALA A 422 13.60 -7.77 -14.17
N ARG A 423 13.03 -8.93 -13.83
CA ARG A 423 12.35 -9.82 -14.78
C ARG A 423 11.02 -9.26 -15.26
N ALA A 424 10.24 -8.64 -14.37
CA ALA A 424 9.02 -7.94 -14.75
C ALA A 424 9.30 -6.78 -15.72
N THR A 425 10.38 -6.02 -15.48
CA THR A 425 10.81 -4.94 -16.37
C THR A 425 11.25 -5.46 -17.74
N ALA A 426 11.82 -6.67 -17.79
CA ALA A 426 12.13 -7.37 -19.04
C ALA A 426 10.91 -7.98 -19.75
N GLY A 427 9.70 -7.81 -19.19
CA GLY A 427 8.44 -8.27 -19.79
C GLY A 427 7.99 -9.67 -19.36
N GLU A 428 8.70 -10.31 -18.43
CA GLU A 428 8.29 -11.62 -17.90
C GLU A 428 7.24 -11.49 -16.78
N LYS A 429 6.19 -12.30 -16.83
CA LYS A 429 5.23 -12.37 -15.70
C LYS A 429 5.82 -13.22 -14.59
N VAL A 430 5.98 -12.61 -13.41
CA VAL A 430 6.56 -13.26 -12.23
C VAL A 430 5.61 -13.30 -11.05
N ILE A 431 5.70 -14.35 -10.24
CA ILE A 431 5.09 -14.46 -8.92
C ILE A 431 6.22 -14.32 -7.90
N LEU A 432 6.15 -13.27 -7.08
CA LEU A 432 7.08 -13.09 -5.96
C LEU A 432 6.71 -14.08 -4.86
N ILE A 433 7.63 -15.00 -4.55
CA ILE A 433 7.46 -16.02 -3.51
C ILE A 433 8.45 -15.77 -2.36
N ARG A 434 7.93 -15.57 -1.15
CA ARG A 434 8.72 -15.19 0.04
C ARG A 434 8.20 -15.93 1.28
N LYS A 435 9.03 -16.12 2.31
CA LYS A 435 8.54 -16.62 3.60
C LYS A 435 7.51 -15.64 4.17
N GLU A 436 7.96 -14.41 4.31
CA GLU A 436 7.18 -13.20 4.58
C GLU A 436 7.75 -12.05 3.73
N THR A 437 6.97 -10.99 3.51
CA THR A 437 7.47 -9.77 2.85
C THR A 437 7.79 -8.70 3.87
N SER A 438 8.81 -7.90 3.62
CA SER A 438 9.11 -6.70 4.41
C SER A 438 8.92 -5.42 3.58
N PRO A 439 9.02 -4.23 4.21
CA PRO A 439 9.00 -2.94 3.49
C PRO A 439 10.10 -2.79 2.44
N GLU A 440 11.17 -3.60 2.49
CA GLU A 440 12.23 -3.58 1.48
C GLU A 440 11.81 -4.31 0.18
N ASP A 441 10.75 -5.13 0.24
CA ASP A 441 10.27 -5.92 -0.91
C ASP A 441 9.29 -5.15 -1.83
N VAL A 442 8.91 -3.91 -1.47
CA VAL A 442 7.85 -3.08 -2.09
C VAL A 442 7.99 -2.95 -3.60
N ASP A 443 9.21 -2.71 -4.08
CA ASP A 443 9.52 -2.56 -5.50
C ASP A 443 9.20 -3.84 -6.30
N GLY A 444 9.59 -5.00 -5.75
CA GLY A 444 9.32 -6.31 -6.36
C GLY A 444 7.86 -6.72 -6.25
N MET A 445 7.23 -6.43 -5.12
CA MET A 445 5.80 -6.66 -4.89
C MET A 445 4.94 -5.88 -5.89
N HIS A 446 5.30 -4.63 -6.18
CA HIS A 446 4.59 -3.79 -7.14
C HIS A 446 4.77 -4.29 -8.59
N ALA A 447 5.97 -4.77 -8.92
CA ALA A 447 6.31 -5.25 -10.26
C ALA A 447 5.74 -6.65 -10.57
N ALA A 448 5.58 -7.50 -9.56
CA ALA A 448 5.11 -8.87 -9.74
C ALA A 448 3.65 -8.94 -10.23
N ALA A 449 3.33 -10.02 -10.95
CA ALA A 449 1.96 -10.33 -11.35
C ALA A 449 1.10 -10.77 -10.14
N GLY A 450 1.74 -11.40 -9.14
CA GLY A 450 1.12 -11.78 -7.88
C GLY A 450 2.15 -12.14 -6.81
N ILE A 451 1.67 -12.28 -5.56
CA ILE A 451 2.51 -12.49 -4.37
C ILE A 451 2.05 -13.75 -3.63
N LEU A 452 2.98 -14.62 -3.27
CA LEU A 452 2.73 -15.83 -2.49
C LEU A 452 3.64 -15.85 -1.25
N THR A 453 3.07 -15.93 -0.06
CA THR A 453 3.85 -16.08 1.19
C THR A 453 3.53 -17.38 1.92
N SER A 454 4.54 -17.95 2.61
CA SER A 454 4.34 -19.16 3.41
C SER A 454 3.82 -18.87 4.82
N THR A 455 4.14 -17.71 5.38
CA THR A 455 3.62 -17.18 6.65
C THR A 455 2.83 -15.88 6.43
N GLY A 456 2.16 -15.41 7.49
CA GLY A 456 1.40 -14.16 7.50
C GLY A 456 -0.12 -14.33 7.36
N GLY A 457 -0.87 -13.52 8.11
CA GLY A 457 -2.33 -13.47 8.11
C GLY A 457 -2.93 -12.54 7.05
N MET A 458 -4.25 -12.36 7.11
CA MET A 458 -5.01 -11.39 6.31
C MET A 458 -4.58 -9.93 6.58
N THR A 459 -3.95 -9.66 7.72
CA THR A 459 -3.43 -8.34 8.10
C THR A 459 -1.90 -8.21 7.98
N SER A 460 -1.22 -9.21 7.40
CA SER A 460 0.22 -9.16 7.16
C SER A 460 0.64 -8.06 6.18
N HIS A 461 1.93 -7.71 6.17
CA HIS A 461 2.49 -6.72 5.24
C HIS A 461 2.13 -7.02 3.78
N ALA A 462 2.34 -8.27 3.34
CA ALA A 462 2.01 -8.73 2.00
C ALA A 462 0.53 -8.46 1.66
N ALA A 463 -0.36 -8.85 2.57
CA ALA A 463 -1.80 -8.74 2.39
C ALA A 463 -2.27 -7.29 2.29
N VAL A 464 -1.82 -6.42 3.20
CA VAL A 464 -2.21 -5.00 3.24
C VAL A 464 -1.72 -4.25 2.00
N VAL A 465 -0.46 -4.45 1.61
CA VAL A 465 0.15 -3.78 0.47
C VAL A 465 -0.45 -4.28 -0.85
N ALA A 466 -0.60 -5.59 -1.02
CA ALA A 466 -1.18 -6.18 -2.22
C ALA A 466 -2.62 -5.70 -2.47
N ARG A 467 -3.45 -5.62 -1.42
CA ARG A 467 -4.80 -5.05 -1.52
C ARG A 467 -4.80 -3.60 -1.98
N GLY A 468 -3.89 -2.79 -1.42
CA GLY A 468 -3.76 -1.39 -1.79
C GLY A 468 -3.47 -1.18 -3.28
N TRP A 469 -2.73 -2.09 -3.91
CA TRP A 469 -2.39 -2.03 -5.33
C TRP A 469 -3.27 -2.91 -6.23
N GLY A 470 -4.21 -3.67 -5.67
CA GLY A 470 -5.00 -4.64 -6.43
C GLY A 470 -4.16 -5.76 -7.04
N ARG A 471 -3.08 -6.18 -6.37
CA ARG A 471 -2.28 -7.34 -6.77
C ARG A 471 -2.85 -8.61 -6.17
N CYS A 472 -2.90 -9.67 -6.96
CA CYS A 472 -3.30 -10.98 -6.47
C CYS A 472 -2.33 -11.46 -5.39
N CYS A 473 -2.84 -11.82 -4.22
CA CYS A 473 -2.01 -12.29 -3.11
C CYS A 473 -2.65 -13.47 -2.38
N VAL A 474 -1.86 -14.51 -2.17
CA VAL A 474 -2.16 -15.62 -1.25
C VAL A 474 -1.12 -15.56 -0.13
N ALA A 475 -1.56 -15.35 1.11
CA ALA A 475 -0.68 -15.25 2.27
C ALA A 475 -0.77 -16.50 3.16
N GLY A 476 0.24 -16.79 3.97
CA GLY A 476 0.15 -17.86 4.97
C GLY A 476 -0.05 -19.27 4.39
N ALA A 477 0.48 -19.55 3.21
CA ALA A 477 0.43 -20.88 2.61
C ALA A 477 1.45 -21.83 3.26
N ALA A 478 1.15 -22.31 4.47
CA ALA A 478 2.07 -23.10 5.31
C ALA A 478 2.65 -24.36 4.62
N GLY A 479 1.94 -24.92 3.62
CA GLY A 479 2.43 -26.04 2.80
C GLY A 479 3.54 -25.68 1.80
N VAL A 480 3.96 -24.42 1.74
CA VAL A 480 5.01 -23.92 0.84
C VAL A 480 6.29 -23.67 1.64
N VAL A 481 7.27 -24.55 1.49
CA VAL A 481 8.58 -24.41 2.15
C VAL A 481 9.56 -23.71 1.20
N ILE A 482 10.07 -22.55 1.59
CA ILE A 482 10.84 -21.67 0.70
C ILE A 482 12.29 -21.61 1.16
N ASP A 483 13.21 -21.94 0.26
CA ASP A 483 14.64 -21.68 0.38
C ASP A 483 15.02 -20.57 -0.62
N ALA A 484 15.06 -19.34 -0.12
CA ALA A 484 15.37 -18.17 -0.94
C ALA A 484 16.82 -18.16 -1.43
N LYS A 485 17.77 -18.74 -0.66
CA LYS A 485 19.19 -18.80 -1.03
C LYS A 485 19.43 -19.81 -2.15
N ALA A 486 18.79 -20.98 -2.07
CA ALA A 486 18.83 -21.99 -3.13
C ALA A 486 17.87 -21.70 -4.28
N LYS A 487 17.03 -20.66 -4.16
CA LYS A 487 15.98 -20.27 -5.11
C LYS A 487 15.04 -21.43 -5.46
N LYS A 488 14.57 -22.10 -4.41
CA LYS A 488 13.70 -23.28 -4.50
C LYS A 488 12.52 -23.16 -3.55
N ALA A 489 11.36 -23.63 -3.99
CA ALA A 489 10.19 -23.82 -3.14
C ALA A 489 9.75 -25.29 -3.22
N THR A 490 9.51 -25.91 -2.07
CA THR A 490 8.98 -27.26 -1.98
C THR A 490 7.51 -27.19 -1.59
N ILE A 491 6.64 -27.76 -2.43
CA ILE A 491 5.19 -27.80 -2.23
C ILE A 491 4.73 -29.23 -2.49
N ASP A 492 4.10 -29.86 -1.50
CA ASP A 492 3.60 -31.24 -1.60
C ASP A 492 4.68 -32.22 -2.07
N GLY A 493 5.89 -32.12 -1.50
CA GLY A 493 7.04 -32.96 -1.82
C GLY A 493 7.72 -32.69 -3.18
N LYS A 494 7.19 -31.79 -4.02
CA LYS A 494 7.80 -31.39 -5.29
C LYS A 494 8.54 -30.06 -5.16
N THR A 495 9.75 -29.98 -5.72
CA THR A 495 10.53 -28.75 -5.81
C THR A 495 10.21 -27.96 -7.07
N TYR A 496 10.07 -26.65 -6.91
CA TYR A 496 9.88 -25.66 -7.96
C TYR A 496 11.00 -24.61 -7.86
N GLY A 497 11.53 -24.17 -9.00
CA GLY A 497 12.56 -23.14 -9.11
C GLY A 497 12.13 -21.95 -9.98
N GLU A 498 13.08 -21.08 -10.32
CA GLU A 498 12.84 -19.81 -11.04
C GLU A 498 12.22 -19.97 -12.44
N GLY A 499 12.41 -21.14 -13.05
CA GLY A 499 11.86 -21.47 -14.37
C GLY A 499 10.43 -22.01 -14.33
N ASP A 500 9.96 -22.45 -13.16
CA ASP A 500 8.65 -23.05 -13.01
C ASP A 500 7.56 -21.98 -12.96
N THR A 501 6.42 -22.30 -13.57
CA THR A 501 5.24 -21.42 -13.60
C THR A 501 4.21 -21.92 -12.61
N LEU A 502 3.68 -21.02 -11.79
CA LEU A 502 2.54 -21.26 -10.93
C LEU A 502 1.38 -20.33 -11.30
N SER A 503 0.19 -20.73 -10.87
CA SER A 503 -1.01 -19.91 -10.91
C SER A 503 -1.56 -19.75 -9.49
N ILE A 504 -1.78 -18.52 -9.05
CA ILE A 504 -2.35 -18.23 -7.73
C ILE A 504 -3.70 -17.54 -7.87
N ASN A 505 -4.67 -18.00 -7.09
CA ASN A 505 -6.01 -17.44 -7.00
C ASN A 505 -6.18 -16.74 -5.66
N GLY A 506 -6.03 -15.42 -5.68
CA GLY A 506 -6.13 -14.57 -4.49
C GLY A 506 -7.55 -14.47 -3.91
N THR A 507 -8.56 -14.94 -4.65
CA THR A 507 -9.96 -14.98 -4.18
C THR A 507 -10.25 -16.26 -3.39
N SER A 508 -9.73 -17.42 -3.81
CA SER A 508 -9.93 -18.69 -3.09
C SER A 508 -8.78 -19.05 -2.14
N GLY A 509 -7.64 -18.37 -2.24
CA GLY A 509 -6.42 -18.67 -1.48
C GLY A 509 -5.67 -19.89 -2.02
N GLU A 510 -6.03 -20.39 -3.20
CA GLU A 510 -5.48 -21.63 -3.75
C GLU A 510 -4.30 -21.38 -4.71
N VAL A 511 -3.37 -22.32 -4.72
CA VAL A 511 -2.19 -22.33 -5.58
C VAL A 511 -2.24 -23.55 -6.48
N ALA A 512 -2.07 -23.35 -7.79
CA ALA A 512 -2.04 -24.40 -8.78
C ALA A 512 -0.68 -24.47 -9.50
N ALA A 513 -0.28 -25.69 -9.85
CA ALA A 513 0.90 -25.90 -10.68
C ALA A 513 0.61 -25.55 -12.14
N GLY A 514 1.57 -24.88 -12.79
CA GLY A 514 1.49 -24.52 -14.20
C GLY A 514 0.65 -23.27 -14.48
N GLU A 515 0.48 -23.00 -15.77
CA GLU A 515 -0.35 -21.90 -16.28
C GLU A 515 -1.82 -22.32 -16.35
N VAL A 516 -2.70 -21.51 -15.78
CA VAL A 516 -4.15 -21.68 -15.87
C VAL A 516 -4.76 -20.54 -16.68
N ILE A 517 -5.68 -20.90 -17.57
CA ILE A 517 -6.30 -19.95 -18.50
C ILE A 517 -7.17 -18.94 -17.73
N THR A 518 -7.03 -17.67 -18.08
CA THR A 518 -7.81 -16.56 -17.55
C THR A 518 -8.90 -16.09 -18.52
N GLN A 519 -9.89 -15.39 -17.99
CA GLN A 519 -10.97 -14.73 -18.72
C GLN A 519 -11.11 -13.27 -18.28
N PRO A 520 -11.62 -12.39 -19.14
CA PRO A 520 -11.97 -11.02 -18.77
C PRO A 520 -13.01 -11.00 -17.63
N ALA A 521 -12.96 -9.98 -16.79
CA ALA A 521 -13.95 -9.80 -15.73
C ALA A 521 -15.34 -9.47 -16.28
N SER A 522 -16.38 -9.91 -15.56
CA SER A 522 -17.78 -9.57 -15.83
C SER A 522 -18.20 -8.32 -15.05
N LEU A 523 -18.81 -7.35 -15.72
CA LEU A 523 -19.22 -6.07 -15.13
C LEU A 523 -20.73 -6.08 -14.88
N SER A 524 -21.14 -6.21 -13.61
CA SER A 524 -22.55 -6.21 -13.23
C SER A 524 -22.75 -5.75 -11.78
N GLY A 525 -24.00 -5.52 -11.37
CA GLY A 525 -24.36 -5.15 -10.01
C GLY A 525 -23.92 -3.74 -9.62
N ASP A 526 -23.34 -3.59 -8.43
CA ASP A 526 -22.96 -2.29 -7.86
C ASP A 526 -22.00 -1.48 -8.74
N PHE A 527 -21.21 -2.13 -9.61
CA PHE A 527 -20.38 -1.42 -10.60
C PHE A 527 -21.23 -0.64 -11.61
N ALA A 528 -22.31 -1.22 -12.11
CA ALA A 528 -23.20 -0.53 -13.04
C ALA A 528 -23.85 0.68 -12.36
N THR A 529 -24.32 0.52 -11.13
CA THR A 529 -24.86 1.62 -10.31
C THR A 529 -23.85 2.75 -10.12
N MET A 530 -22.59 2.41 -9.81
CA MET A 530 -21.51 3.39 -9.67
C MET A 530 -21.25 4.15 -10.98
N MET A 531 -21.27 3.45 -12.11
CA MET A 531 -21.10 4.08 -13.43
C MET A 531 -22.30 4.96 -13.80
N GLU A 532 -23.52 4.59 -13.44
CA GLU A 532 -24.71 5.43 -13.62
C GLU A 532 -24.60 6.74 -12.82
N TRP A 533 -24.15 6.67 -11.57
CA TRP A 533 -23.90 7.86 -10.75
C TRP A 533 -22.78 8.72 -11.35
N ALA A 534 -21.68 8.11 -11.76
CA ALA A 534 -20.59 8.84 -12.43
C ALA A 534 -21.07 9.53 -13.72
N ASP A 535 -21.87 8.83 -14.53
CA ASP A 535 -22.46 9.35 -15.77
C ASP A 535 -23.46 10.48 -15.54
N LYS A 536 -24.22 10.42 -14.44
CA LYS A 536 -25.17 11.45 -14.02
C LYS A 536 -24.48 12.76 -13.66
N TYR A 537 -23.31 12.71 -13.00
CA TYR A 537 -22.62 13.90 -12.50
C TYR A 537 -21.53 14.42 -13.44
N ARG A 538 -20.99 13.61 -14.36
CA ARG A 538 -19.97 14.07 -15.29
C ARG A 538 -20.54 15.03 -16.34
N THR A 539 -19.74 16.00 -16.72
CA THR A 539 -20.05 16.92 -17.84
C THR A 539 -19.31 16.53 -19.13
N LEU A 540 -18.12 15.93 -19.00
CA LEU A 540 -17.34 15.44 -20.13
C LEU A 540 -17.99 14.20 -20.73
N LYS A 541 -18.07 14.16 -22.07
CA LYS A 541 -18.39 12.93 -22.80
C LYS A 541 -17.17 12.03 -22.88
N VAL A 542 -17.36 10.73 -22.69
CA VAL A 542 -16.30 9.73 -22.81
C VAL A 542 -16.43 9.03 -24.15
N ARG A 543 -15.42 9.18 -25.01
CA ARG A 543 -15.26 8.47 -26.29
C ARG A 543 -14.06 7.54 -26.19
N THR A 544 -14.01 6.52 -27.04
CA THR A 544 -12.91 5.55 -27.06
C THR A 544 -11.96 5.76 -28.23
N ASN A 545 -10.73 5.25 -28.11
CA ASN A 545 -9.85 5.04 -29.24
C ASN A 545 -10.02 3.58 -29.66
N ALA A 546 -10.58 3.33 -30.84
CA ALA A 546 -10.86 1.98 -31.32
C ALA A 546 -10.65 1.90 -32.83
N ASP A 547 -9.89 0.89 -33.25
CA ASP A 547 -9.42 0.75 -34.63
C ASP A 547 -10.07 -0.48 -35.32
N SER A 548 -10.71 -1.36 -34.54
CA SER A 548 -11.43 -2.56 -35.01
C SER A 548 -12.91 -2.54 -34.60
N PRO A 549 -13.79 -3.27 -35.32
CA PRO A 549 -15.18 -3.46 -34.91
C PRO A 549 -15.32 -4.10 -33.52
N GLU A 550 -14.45 -5.06 -33.19
CA GLU A 550 -14.44 -5.78 -31.92
C GLU A 550 -14.11 -4.85 -30.75
N ASP A 551 -13.08 -4.00 -30.90
CA ASP A 551 -12.71 -2.99 -29.89
C ASP A 551 -13.81 -1.93 -29.73
N SER A 552 -14.45 -1.56 -30.83
CA SER A 552 -15.55 -0.59 -30.84
C SER A 552 -16.78 -1.13 -30.11
N GLN A 553 -17.12 -2.40 -30.33
CA GLN A 553 -18.22 -3.10 -29.66
C GLN A 553 -17.94 -3.21 -28.16
N ARG A 554 -16.73 -3.67 -27.79
CA ARG A 554 -16.30 -3.74 -26.38
C ARG A 554 -16.40 -2.37 -25.73
N ALA A 555 -15.78 -1.34 -26.29
CA ALA A 555 -15.82 -0.01 -25.69
C ALA A 555 -17.25 0.53 -25.51
N ARG A 556 -18.17 0.20 -26.42
CA ARG A 556 -19.60 0.56 -26.28
C ARG A 556 -20.27 -0.17 -25.11
N GLU A 557 -19.95 -1.44 -24.88
CA GLU A 557 -20.44 -2.21 -23.72
C GLU A 557 -19.97 -1.59 -22.39
N PHE A 558 -18.80 -0.92 -22.39
CA PHE A 558 -18.28 -0.13 -21.28
C PHE A 558 -18.85 1.29 -21.17
N GLY A 559 -19.83 1.66 -22.02
CA GLY A 559 -20.47 2.98 -21.97
C GLY A 559 -19.82 4.06 -22.84
N ALA A 560 -18.86 3.73 -23.71
CA ALA A 560 -18.28 4.72 -24.63
C ALA A 560 -19.36 5.33 -25.54
N GLN A 561 -19.40 6.66 -25.59
CA GLN A 561 -20.42 7.44 -26.30
C GLN A 561 -20.03 7.74 -27.77
N GLY A 562 -19.04 7.01 -28.30
CA GLY A 562 -18.53 7.13 -29.66
C GLY A 562 -17.04 6.86 -29.75
N ILE A 563 -16.50 6.87 -30.98
CA ILE A 563 -15.07 6.71 -31.25
C ILE A 563 -14.44 8.09 -31.39
N GLY A 564 -13.50 8.45 -30.52
CA GLY A 564 -12.76 9.71 -30.52
C GLY A 564 -11.59 9.71 -31.50
N LEU A 565 -10.99 8.54 -31.69
CA LEU A 565 -9.86 8.30 -32.58
C LEU A 565 -9.95 6.89 -33.16
N CYS A 566 -9.88 6.78 -34.48
CA CYS A 566 -9.67 5.52 -35.20
C CYS A 566 -8.41 5.70 -36.05
N ARG A 567 -7.37 4.94 -35.73
CA ARG A 567 -6.07 4.99 -36.40
C ARG A 567 -6.10 4.11 -37.63
N THR A 568 -6.19 4.73 -38.80
CA THR A 568 -6.25 4.02 -40.07
C THR A 568 -4.97 3.23 -40.37
N GLU A 569 -3.83 3.64 -39.81
CA GLU A 569 -2.55 2.97 -39.97
C GLU A 569 -2.61 1.51 -39.52
N HIS A 570 -3.32 1.24 -38.41
CA HIS A 570 -3.49 -0.11 -37.87
C HIS A 570 -4.31 -1.03 -38.78
N MET A 571 -5.14 -0.46 -39.67
CA MET A 571 -5.94 -1.23 -40.63
C MET A 571 -5.08 -1.84 -41.76
N PHE A 572 -3.83 -1.38 -41.91
CA PHE A 572 -2.87 -1.83 -42.91
C PHE A 572 -1.84 -2.84 -42.36
N PHE A 573 -1.81 -3.05 -41.05
CA PHE A 573 -0.92 -4.03 -40.42
C PHE A 573 -1.61 -5.40 -40.35
N GLY A 574 -1.06 -6.39 -41.07
CA GLY A 574 -1.49 -7.79 -41.01
C GLY A 574 -1.87 -8.38 -42.37
N GLY A 575 -1.45 -9.62 -42.61
CA GLY A 575 -1.76 -10.39 -43.83
C GLY A 575 -1.40 -9.66 -45.14
N ASP A 576 -2.27 -9.81 -46.14
CA ASP A 576 -2.07 -9.28 -47.50
C ASP A 576 -2.11 -7.73 -47.59
N ARG A 577 -2.61 -7.05 -46.55
CA ARG A 577 -2.73 -5.58 -46.54
C ARG A 577 -1.38 -4.89 -46.36
N THR A 578 -0.48 -5.50 -45.60
CA THR A 578 0.91 -5.02 -45.47
C THR A 578 1.61 -5.06 -46.83
N LEU A 579 1.37 -6.11 -47.62
CA LEU A 579 1.95 -6.28 -48.95
C LEU A 579 1.41 -5.22 -49.92
N ALA A 580 0.11 -4.94 -49.88
CA ALA A 580 -0.53 -3.89 -50.67
C ALA A 580 0.09 -2.50 -50.41
N ILE A 581 0.32 -2.14 -49.14
CA ILE A 581 0.99 -0.88 -48.77
C ILE A 581 2.45 -0.86 -49.24
N ARG A 582 3.19 -1.97 -49.10
CA ARG A 582 4.58 -2.06 -49.59
C ARG A 582 4.66 -1.91 -51.11
N GLN A 583 3.73 -2.51 -51.84
CA GLN A 583 3.65 -2.36 -53.31
C GLN A 583 3.32 -0.93 -53.72
N MET A 584 2.45 -0.24 -52.98
CA MET A 584 2.18 1.18 -53.18
C MET A 584 3.45 2.03 -53.01
N ILE A 585 4.22 1.79 -51.92
CA ILE A 585 5.45 2.54 -51.59
C ILE A 585 6.55 2.31 -52.63
N VAL A 586 6.74 1.08 -53.10
CA VAL A 586 7.79 0.72 -54.07
C VAL A 586 7.38 1.05 -55.52
N GLY A 587 6.10 1.37 -55.75
CA GLY A 587 5.57 1.77 -57.05
C GLY A 587 6.23 3.04 -57.59
N ARG A 588 7.04 2.90 -58.66
CA ARG A 588 7.74 4.03 -59.31
C ARG A 588 6.90 4.82 -60.32
N THR A 589 5.65 4.42 -60.54
CA THR A 589 4.71 5.10 -61.45
C THR A 589 3.34 5.20 -60.82
N LEU A 590 2.61 6.28 -61.10
CA LEU A 590 1.22 6.50 -60.64
C LEU A 590 0.31 5.30 -60.94
N GLY A 591 0.53 4.60 -62.06
CA GLY A 591 -0.21 3.38 -62.41
C GLY A 591 0.09 2.19 -61.49
N ARG A 592 1.36 1.96 -61.12
CA ARG A 592 1.77 0.87 -60.21
C ARG A 592 1.40 1.15 -58.75
N SER A 593 1.51 2.40 -58.29
CA SER A 593 1.05 2.77 -56.94
C SER A 593 -0.47 2.66 -56.80
N ARG A 594 -1.25 2.97 -57.85
CA ARG A 594 -2.71 2.75 -57.88
C ARG A 594 -3.10 1.27 -57.92
N ALA A 595 -2.31 0.43 -58.60
CA ALA A 595 -2.55 -1.02 -58.65
C ALA A 595 -2.36 -1.67 -57.27
N GLY A 596 -1.35 -1.25 -56.49
CA GLY A 596 -1.16 -1.71 -55.11
C GLY A 596 -2.28 -1.32 -54.15
N VAL A 597 -3.06 -0.28 -54.48
CA VAL A 597 -4.19 0.19 -53.67
C VAL A 597 -5.53 -0.38 -54.15
N GLY A 598 -5.60 -1.06 -55.32
CA GLY A 598 -6.74 -1.83 -55.87
C GLY A 598 -8.14 -1.21 -55.83
N LYS A 599 -8.87 -1.14 -56.96
CA LYS A 599 -10.28 -0.68 -56.97
C LYS A 599 -11.21 -1.47 -56.03
N ASP A 600 -10.89 -2.75 -55.79
CA ASP A 600 -11.55 -3.66 -54.83
C ASP A 600 -10.65 -4.06 -53.65
N SER A 601 -9.68 -3.21 -53.33
CA SER A 601 -8.81 -3.46 -52.18
C SER A 601 -9.63 -3.50 -50.89
N PRO A 602 -9.19 -4.30 -49.88
CA PRO A 602 -9.67 -4.17 -48.51
C PRO A 602 -9.59 -2.72 -47.99
N LEU A 603 -8.85 -1.81 -48.64
CA LEU A 603 -8.83 -0.36 -48.40
C LEU A 603 -10.14 0.36 -48.76
N ALA A 604 -10.81 0.01 -49.87
CA ALA A 604 -12.05 0.68 -50.31
C ALA A 604 -13.29 0.12 -49.59
N THR A 605 -13.18 -1.13 -49.12
CA THR A 605 -14.25 -1.88 -48.43
C THR A 605 -13.87 -2.29 -47.01
N ALA A 606 -12.87 -1.65 -46.41
CA ALA A 606 -12.75 -1.63 -44.97
C ALA A 606 -14.06 -1.02 -44.48
N ARG A 607 -14.98 -1.86 -43.99
CA ARG A 607 -16.26 -1.43 -43.43
C ARG A 607 -15.94 -0.47 -42.28
N PHE A 608 -15.84 0.82 -42.59
CA PHE A 608 -15.81 1.91 -41.62
C PHE A 608 -16.97 1.64 -40.68
N CYS A 609 -16.65 1.17 -39.47
CA CYS A 609 -17.56 0.75 -38.41
C CYS A 609 -19.00 0.56 -38.89
N ARG A 610 -19.37 -0.65 -39.33
CA ARG A 610 -20.75 -0.96 -39.72
C ARG A 610 -21.66 -0.44 -38.59
N PRO A 611 -22.55 0.55 -38.83
CA PRO A 611 -23.41 1.02 -37.76
C PRO A 611 -24.24 -0.17 -37.29
N LEU A 612 -24.11 -0.50 -36.00
CA LEU A 612 -24.88 -1.58 -35.40
C LEU A 612 -26.37 -1.29 -35.62
N PRO A 613 -27.20 -2.30 -35.97
CA PRO A 613 -28.63 -2.10 -36.12
C PRO A 613 -29.21 -1.53 -34.83
N ARG A 614 -29.95 -0.43 -34.92
CA ARG A 614 -30.79 0.06 -33.82
C ARG A 614 -31.86 -0.99 -33.55
N HIS A 615 -31.73 -1.77 -32.48
CA HIS A 615 -32.87 -2.55 -31.99
C HIS A 615 -33.81 -1.62 -31.21
N GLY A 616 -35.07 -1.57 -31.66
CA GLY A 616 -36.17 -0.81 -31.06
C GLY A 616 -37.20 -0.35 -32.09
N ARG A 617 -38.06 -1.27 -32.57
CA ARG A 617 -39.34 -0.92 -33.23
C ARG A 617 -40.44 -0.92 -32.18
N LEU A 618 -40.96 0.26 -31.85
CA LEU A 618 -42.31 0.61 -31.37
C LEU A 618 -42.37 2.13 -31.63
N ALA A 619 -43.30 2.77 -32.31
CA ALA A 619 -44.64 2.47 -32.79
C ALA A 619 -44.89 3.15 -34.16
N ARG A 620 -46.01 2.78 -34.79
CA ARG A 620 -46.48 3.27 -36.09
C ARG A 620 -46.89 4.75 -36.03
N ASP A 621 -46.58 5.51 -37.09
CA ASP A 621 -47.56 6.45 -37.65
C ASP A 621 -47.27 6.79 -39.12
N HIS A 622 -48.36 6.97 -39.87
CA HIS A 622 -48.44 7.01 -41.34
C HIS A 622 -48.21 8.42 -41.94
N SER A 623 -47.30 8.56 -42.91
CA SER A 623 -47.57 9.20 -44.22
C SER A 623 -46.33 9.25 -45.15
N PRO A 624 -46.50 9.28 -46.48
CA PRO A 624 -45.48 8.84 -47.43
C PRO A 624 -44.67 9.99 -48.04
N ALA A 625 -43.35 9.85 -48.12
CA ALA A 625 -42.52 10.63 -49.04
C ALA A 625 -41.33 9.80 -49.55
N ARG A 626 -41.12 9.89 -50.87
CA ARG A 626 -40.19 9.13 -51.74
C ARG A 626 -38.71 9.18 -51.29
N PRO A 627 -37.87 8.19 -51.66
CA PRO A 627 -36.47 8.14 -51.23
C PRO A 627 -35.61 9.08 -52.09
N ALA A 628 -35.01 10.08 -51.47
CA ALA A 628 -33.94 10.88 -52.08
C ALA A 628 -32.58 10.31 -51.68
N ALA A 629 -31.88 9.69 -52.64
CA ALA A 629 -30.48 9.32 -52.52
C ALA A 629 -29.61 10.58 -52.48
N ALA A 630 -29.03 10.91 -51.33
CA ALA A 630 -28.08 12.01 -51.22
C ALA A 630 -26.66 11.54 -51.59
N ARG A 631 -26.29 11.77 -52.86
CA ARG A 631 -24.89 11.87 -53.29
C ARG A 631 -24.28 13.12 -52.66
N ILE A 632 -23.19 12.98 -51.89
CA ILE A 632 -22.40 14.13 -51.44
C ILE A 632 -21.42 14.48 -52.58
N SER A 633 -21.75 15.52 -53.35
CA SER A 633 -20.83 16.18 -54.27
C SER A 633 -20.07 17.28 -53.54
N ALA A 634 -18.74 17.23 -53.58
CA ALA A 634 -17.89 18.33 -53.13
C ALA A 634 -17.90 19.48 -54.14
N GLN A 635 -18.41 20.65 -53.74
CA GLN A 635 -18.04 21.94 -54.33
C GLN A 635 -18.00 23.02 -53.24
N PRO A 636 -17.06 23.98 -53.31
CA PRO A 636 -16.79 24.93 -52.24
C PRO A 636 -17.73 26.15 -52.33
N ARG A 637 -18.44 26.46 -51.23
CA ARG A 637 -19.20 27.72 -51.12
C ARG A 637 -18.34 28.81 -50.48
N ARG A 638 -18.13 29.89 -51.23
CA ARG A 638 -17.70 31.21 -50.74
C ARG A 638 -18.72 31.72 -49.72
N PHE A 639 -18.27 32.19 -48.56
CA PHE A 639 -19.04 33.07 -47.69
C PHE A 639 -18.35 34.43 -47.58
N GLY A 640 -19.14 35.48 -47.84
CA GLY A 640 -18.75 36.88 -47.85
C GLY A 640 -18.58 37.47 -46.45
N ARG A 641 -17.87 38.60 -46.43
CA ARG A 641 -17.46 39.40 -45.27
C ARG A 641 -18.58 40.26 -44.69
N GLY A 642 -18.49 40.51 -43.38
CA GLY A 642 -18.97 41.71 -42.67
C GLY A 642 -19.46 41.37 -41.25
N ASN A 643 -19.07 42.03 -40.15
CA ASN A 643 -18.14 43.13 -39.92
C ASN A 643 -17.92 43.33 -38.38
N TYR A 644 -16.72 43.82 -37.99
CA TYR A 644 -16.27 44.45 -36.71
C TYR A 644 -16.30 43.66 -35.38
N ARG A 645 -15.37 43.76 -34.42
CA ARG A 645 -14.18 44.61 -34.07
C ARG A 645 -13.41 43.80 -32.98
N VAL A 646 -12.07 43.78 -32.85
CA VAL A 646 -11.16 44.72 -32.14
C VAL A 646 -9.71 44.27 -32.44
N ALA A 647 -8.94 45.01 -33.24
CA ALA A 647 -7.80 45.89 -32.89
C ALA A 647 -6.57 45.23 -32.25
N LEU A 648 -5.54 45.01 -33.07
CA LEU A 648 -4.15 44.66 -32.74
C LEU A 648 -3.28 45.90 -33.02
N HIS A 649 -2.42 46.29 -32.08
CA HIS A 649 -1.59 47.48 -32.16
C HIS A 649 -0.16 47.16 -32.65
N ALA A 650 0.21 47.85 -33.73
CA ALA A 650 1.53 48.35 -34.19
C ALA A 650 2.85 47.58 -33.96
N LEU A 651 3.54 47.34 -35.09
CA LEU A 651 4.98 47.16 -35.23
C LEU A 651 5.72 48.52 -35.24
N ALA A 652 6.91 48.58 -34.62
CA ALA A 652 7.98 49.47 -35.03
C ALA A 652 9.37 48.87 -34.70
N THR A 653 10.20 48.79 -35.74
CA THR A 653 11.57 48.23 -35.83
C THR A 653 12.66 49.07 -35.16
N ARG A 654 13.77 48.44 -34.71
CA ARG A 654 15.16 48.88 -34.99
C ARG A 654 16.21 47.77 -34.77
N ARG A 655 17.21 47.77 -35.67
CA ARG A 655 18.30 46.81 -35.99
C ARG A 655 19.44 46.70 -34.95
N LYS A 656 20.17 45.56 -34.89
CA LYS A 656 21.54 45.36 -35.46
C LYS A 656 22.29 44.05 -35.00
N HIS A 657 22.89 43.37 -35.99
CA HIS A 657 24.11 42.52 -36.07
C HIS A 657 24.34 41.19 -35.30
N GLU A 658 24.21 40.07 -36.04
CA GLU A 658 25.24 39.07 -36.47
C GLU A 658 26.04 38.14 -35.47
N PRO A 659 26.66 37.00 -35.91
CA PRO A 659 26.26 35.64 -35.52
C PRO A 659 27.39 34.76 -34.90
N CYS A 660 27.06 33.55 -34.39
CA CYS A 660 28.08 32.51 -34.13
C CYS A 660 27.55 31.06 -34.31
N ARG A 661 28.40 30.21 -34.91
CA ARG A 661 28.19 28.81 -35.38
C ARG A 661 28.39 27.75 -34.27
N PRO A 662 28.03 26.46 -34.53
CA PRO A 662 28.15 25.36 -33.57
C PRO A 662 29.39 24.47 -33.79
N THR A 663 29.84 23.81 -32.72
CA THR A 663 30.82 22.71 -32.63
C THR A 663 30.42 21.81 -31.44
N HIS A 664 30.84 20.56 -31.24
CA HIS A 664 31.10 19.35 -32.05
C HIS A 664 31.24 18.19 -31.02
N GLN A 665 30.92 16.94 -31.39
CA GLN A 665 31.05 15.71 -30.57
C GLN A 665 32.49 15.33 -30.18
N PRO A 666 32.72 14.40 -29.22
CA PRO A 666 33.92 13.56 -29.18
C PRO A 666 33.66 12.06 -29.41
N ASN A 667 34.58 11.42 -30.13
CA ASN A 667 34.79 9.98 -30.31
C ASN A 667 36.18 9.62 -29.77
N PHE A 668 36.36 8.44 -29.16
CA PHE A 668 37.67 7.90 -28.75
C PHE A 668 37.87 6.47 -29.27
N ARG A 669 39.07 6.19 -29.82
CA ARG A 669 39.66 4.86 -29.96
C ARG A 669 41.20 4.91 -29.91
N THR A 670 41.76 4.12 -28.99
CA THR A 670 42.98 3.25 -29.03
C THR A 670 44.37 3.76 -29.46
N GLY A 671 45.39 3.48 -28.63
CA GLY A 671 46.78 3.19 -29.07
C GLY A 671 47.90 3.58 -28.08
N ASP A 672 48.49 2.58 -27.41
CA ASP A 672 49.78 2.54 -26.64
C ASP A 672 51.03 2.60 -27.58
N PRO A 673 52.33 2.52 -27.18
CA PRO A 673 52.97 2.33 -25.84
C PRO A 673 54.26 3.17 -25.53
N ALA A 674 54.78 3.13 -24.28
CA ALA A 674 56.20 2.92 -23.87
C ALA A 674 56.57 3.44 -22.44
N ALA A 675 57.35 2.64 -21.69
CA ALA A 675 57.84 2.80 -20.29
C ALA A 675 59.26 3.46 -20.21
N PRO A 676 60.06 3.48 -19.09
CA PRO A 676 59.85 3.07 -17.67
C PRO A 676 60.46 4.01 -16.58
N GLY A 677 60.30 3.68 -15.28
CA GLY A 677 61.33 3.98 -14.25
C GLY A 677 60.90 4.20 -12.77
N GLY A 678 61.20 3.22 -11.89
CA GLY A 678 61.88 3.44 -10.58
C GLY A 678 61.09 3.53 -9.25
N SER A 679 61.15 2.46 -8.44
CA SER A 679 60.88 2.38 -6.97
C SER A 679 62.14 2.76 -6.14
N PRO A 680 62.26 2.57 -4.80
CA PRO A 680 61.33 2.35 -3.64
C PRO A 680 61.65 3.36 -2.48
N PRO A 681 61.31 3.22 -1.16
CA PRO A 681 60.54 2.25 -0.36
C PRO A 681 59.16 2.71 0.14
#